data_AF-A0A9W7IZA6-F1
#
_entry.id   AF-A0A9W7IZA6-F1
#
_cell.length_a   1.000
_cell.length_b   1.000
_cell.length_c   1.000
_cell.angle_alpha   90.00
_cell.angle_beta   90.00
_cell.angle_gamma   90.00
#
_symmetry.space_group_name_H-M   'P 1'
#
loop_
_entity.id
_entity.type
_entity.pdbx_description
1 polymer ?
#
loop_
_entity_poly.entity_id
_entity_poly.type
_entity_poly.pdbx_seq_one_letter_code
_entity_poly.pdbx_strand_id
1 'polypeptide(L)'
;MSGHDSKYFSTTKKGEIPELKEELNSQYKDKRKDAVKKVIAAMTVGKDVSSLFTDVVNCMQTENLELKKLVYLYLINYAKSQPDLAILAVNTFVKDSQDPNPLIRALAVRTMGCIRVDKITEYLCDPLQRCLKDDDPYVRKTAAICVAKLYDINAELVEDRGFLESLKDLISDNNPMVVANAVAALAEIQENSSGPIFEITTPTLTKLLTALNECTEWGQVFILDALSRYKAADAREAENIVERVTPRLQHANCAVVLSAVKMILQQMELITSTDVVRNLCKKMAPPLVTLLSAEPEIQYVALRNINLIVQRRPTILAHEIKVFFCKYNDPIYVKMEKLEIMIKLASDRNIDQVLLEFKEYATEVDVDFVRKAVRAIGRCAIKLDRAAERCISVLLELIKIKVNYVVQEAIIVIKDIFRRYPNTYESIIATLCESLDTLDEPEAKASMIWIIGEYAERIDNADELLESFLESFPEEPPQVQLQLLTATVKLFLKKPTEGPQQMIQVVLNNATVETDNPDLRDRAYIYWRLLSTDPEAAKDVVLAEKPVISDDSNQLDSSLLDELLANIATLSSVYHKPPDAFVTRTKTSTPRTEDDDYPDGNETRYSETLSNAANGGASPPTSSSSVAYAEARQTAPAPAPAPAAPAPSPPVPDLLGDLIGLDNNQIVPADQHASSSGPPLPVLLPASTGQGLQISAQLARQDGQIFYSLLFENNTQITFDGFMIQFNKNSFGLAAAGPLQVPPLAPGASARTLLPMVLFQNISAGPPNSLLQVAVKNSQQPVWYFNDKIPLHAFFTEDGGMERTSFLETWRSLPDSNEVLEDFPGIVLTSAEATIDRLAASNMFFIAKRKHANQDVFYFSAKIPRGIPFLIELTVIIGNPGVKCAIKTPNPEMAPLFFESIQTLLKA
;
A
#
# COMPACT_ATOMS: atom_id res chain seq x y z
N MET A 1 17.00 1.70 -25.62
CA MET A 1 18.40 2.10 -25.88
C MET A 1 19.05 1.03 -26.75
N SER A 2 20.21 1.29 -27.38
CA SER A 2 20.97 0.23 -28.03
C SER A 2 21.82 -0.52 -26.98
N GLY A 3 22.21 -1.77 -27.28
CA GLY A 3 23.09 -2.56 -26.41
C GLY A 3 24.53 -2.01 -26.26
N HIS A 4 24.86 -0.89 -26.91
CA HIS A 4 26.13 -0.17 -26.71
C HIS A 4 26.04 0.97 -25.68
N ASP A 5 24.86 1.58 -25.48
CA ASP A 5 24.72 2.75 -24.61
C ASP A 5 24.96 2.41 -23.12
N SER A 6 24.83 1.15 -22.73
CA SER A 6 25.12 0.64 -21.37
C SER A 6 26.56 0.90 -20.91
N LYS A 7 27.52 0.98 -21.84
CA LYS A 7 28.94 1.24 -21.53
C LYS A 7 29.19 2.63 -20.93
N TYR A 8 28.26 3.57 -21.08
CA TYR A 8 28.39 4.91 -20.51
C TYR A 8 28.04 4.97 -19.00
N PHE A 9 27.41 3.94 -18.45
CA PHE A 9 26.98 3.89 -17.04
C PHE A 9 27.98 3.19 -16.11
N SER A 10 28.97 2.47 -16.64
CA SER A 10 29.96 1.71 -15.84
C SER A 10 31.24 2.49 -15.50
N THR A 11 31.32 3.78 -15.81
CA THR A 11 32.50 4.62 -15.57
C THR A 11 32.32 5.50 -14.32
N THR A 12 33.02 5.11 -13.25
CA THR A 12 33.01 5.75 -11.92
C THR A 12 34.43 6.01 -11.38
N LYS A 13 35.36 6.40 -12.26
CA LYS A 13 36.73 6.76 -11.88
C LYS A 13 36.82 8.23 -11.46
N LYS A 14 37.56 8.49 -10.37
CA LYS A 14 37.97 9.86 -10.00
C LYS A 14 38.94 10.39 -11.07
N GLY A 15 38.53 11.39 -11.84
CA GLY A 15 39.34 12.01 -12.90
C GLY A 15 38.60 12.29 -14.22
N GLU A 16 37.35 11.84 -14.37
CA GLU A 16 36.60 11.91 -15.65
C GLU A 16 36.24 13.33 -16.12
N ILE A 17 36.05 14.32 -15.23
CA ILE A 17 35.53 15.65 -15.60
C ILE A 17 36.46 16.42 -16.56
N PRO A 18 37.79 16.50 -16.34
CA PRO A 18 38.72 17.07 -17.33
C PRO A 18 38.71 16.35 -18.69
N GLU A 19 38.66 15.01 -18.69
CA GLU A 19 38.60 14.20 -19.93
C GLU A 19 37.31 14.52 -20.72
N LEU A 20 36.17 14.59 -20.04
CA LEU A 20 34.90 15.02 -20.63
C LEU A 20 34.97 16.44 -21.20
N LYS A 21 35.67 17.37 -20.52
CA LYS A 21 35.87 18.73 -21.01
C LYS A 21 36.68 18.77 -22.31
N GLU A 22 37.70 17.92 -22.44
CA GLU A 22 38.47 17.78 -23.70
C GLU A 22 37.63 17.12 -24.81
N GLU A 23 36.86 16.08 -24.51
CA GLU A 23 35.99 15.43 -25.50
C GLU A 23 34.83 16.34 -25.97
N LEU A 24 34.24 17.14 -25.07
CA LEU A 24 33.20 18.13 -25.40
C LEU A 24 33.71 19.25 -26.31
N ASN A 25 34.98 19.63 -26.20
CA ASN A 25 35.61 20.61 -27.08
C ASN A 25 36.26 19.97 -28.33
N SER A 26 36.04 18.67 -28.57
CA SER A 26 36.64 17.97 -29.70
C SER A 26 36.06 18.39 -31.05
N GLN A 27 36.92 18.54 -32.07
CA GLN A 27 36.49 18.87 -33.43
C GLN A 27 35.55 17.80 -34.03
N TYR A 28 35.76 16.53 -33.66
CA TYR A 28 34.98 15.38 -34.13
C TYR A 28 33.57 15.38 -33.54
N LYS A 29 32.54 15.39 -34.41
CA LYS A 29 31.12 15.44 -34.00
C LYS A 29 30.72 14.25 -33.13
N ASP A 30 31.23 13.05 -33.45
CA ASP A 30 30.89 11.81 -32.73
C ASP A 30 31.51 11.75 -31.34
N LYS A 31 32.76 12.22 -31.17
CA LYS A 31 33.37 12.36 -29.84
C LYS A 31 32.56 13.29 -28.93
N ARG A 32 32.09 14.43 -29.45
CA ARG A 32 31.21 15.33 -28.70
C ARG A 32 29.86 14.69 -28.35
N LYS A 33 29.32 13.86 -29.25
CA LYS A 33 28.08 13.10 -29.01
C LYS A 33 28.25 12.11 -27.85
N ASP A 34 29.33 11.33 -27.86
CA ASP A 34 29.61 10.36 -26.80
C ASP A 34 30.01 11.03 -25.48
N ALA A 35 30.71 12.17 -25.52
CA ALA A 35 30.99 13.00 -24.35
C ALA A 35 29.69 13.49 -23.69
N VAL A 36 28.75 14.03 -24.46
CA VAL A 36 27.43 14.44 -23.92
C VAL A 36 26.65 13.23 -23.39
N LYS A 37 26.75 12.03 -24.01
CA LYS A 37 26.17 10.80 -23.43
C LYS A 37 26.78 10.45 -22.08
N LYS A 38 28.11 10.48 -21.93
CA LYS A 38 28.81 10.27 -20.65
C LYS A 38 28.39 11.32 -19.59
N VAL A 39 28.25 12.59 -19.98
CA VAL A 39 27.78 13.68 -19.09
C VAL A 39 26.34 13.43 -18.61
N ILE A 40 25.44 13.00 -19.49
CA ILE A 40 24.06 12.64 -19.11
C ILE A 40 24.04 11.39 -18.22
N ALA A 41 24.88 10.39 -18.48
CA ALA A 41 25.01 9.22 -17.60
C ALA A 41 25.52 9.61 -16.20
N ALA A 42 26.54 10.46 -16.11
CA ALA A 42 27.04 11.03 -14.86
C ALA A 42 25.93 11.79 -14.10
N MET A 43 25.14 12.62 -14.81
CA MET A 43 24.00 13.34 -14.25
C MET A 43 22.91 12.39 -13.71
N THR A 44 22.58 11.30 -14.42
CA THR A 44 21.59 10.31 -13.94
C THR A 44 22.09 9.46 -12.76
N VAL A 45 23.41 9.37 -12.57
CA VAL A 45 24.04 8.75 -11.38
C VAL A 45 24.17 9.76 -10.22
N GLY A 46 23.76 11.03 -10.42
CA GLY A 46 23.81 12.07 -9.39
C GLY A 46 25.19 12.70 -9.17
N LYS A 47 26.16 12.47 -10.07
CA LYS A 47 27.42 13.25 -10.07
C LYS A 47 27.12 14.68 -10.53
N ASP A 48 27.64 15.67 -9.80
CA ASP A 48 27.62 17.06 -10.30
C ASP A 48 28.52 17.20 -11.54
N VAL A 49 27.93 17.71 -12.62
CA VAL A 49 28.59 18.03 -13.89
C VAL A 49 28.33 19.49 -14.31
N SER A 50 27.94 20.35 -13.36
CA SER A 50 27.73 21.79 -13.53
C SER A 50 29.00 22.53 -14.01
N SER A 51 30.19 21.99 -13.72
CA SER A 51 31.49 22.54 -14.17
C SER A 51 31.73 22.44 -15.69
N LEU A 52 30.90 21.67 -16.40
CA LEU A 52 30.95 21.49 -17.86
C LEU A 52 29.91 22.34 -18.62
N PHE A 53 29.15 23.20 -17.94
CA PHE A 53 27.97 23.87 -18.50
C PHE A 53 28.27 24.67 -19.78
N THR A 54 29.36 25.44 -19.79
CA THR A 54 29.77 26.24 -20.96
C THR A 54 30.16 25.33 -22.13
N ASP A 55 30.86 24.22 -21.87
CA ASP A 55 31.30 23.26 -22.88
C ASP A 55 30.12 22.48 -23.48
N VAL A 56 29.11 22.17 -22.66
CA VAL A 56 27.86 21.54 -23.10
C VAL A 56 26.98 22.52 -23.90
N VAL A 57 26.90 23.79 -23.49
CA VAL A 57 26.20 24.85 -24.25
C VAL A 57 26.87 25.12 -25.60
N ASN A 58 28.20 25.06 -25.69
CA ASN A 58 28.91 25.14 -26.96
C ASN A 58 28.55 23.97 -27.91
N CYS A 59 28.09 22.83 -27.38
CA CYS A 59 27.59 21.70 -28.18
C CYS A 59 26.13 21.85 -28.66
N MET A 60 25.41 22.88 -28.20
CA MET A 60 24.01 23.15 -28.56
C MET A 60 23.82 23.53 -30.02
N GLN A 61 24.82 24.18 -30.64
CA GLN A 61 24.78 24.64 -32.03
C GLN A 61 25.05 23.47 -32.99
N THR A 62 24.03 22.64 -33.19
CA THR A 62 24.09 21.43 -34.03
C THR A 62 22.76 21.16 -34.72
N GLU A 63 22.82 20.59 -35.92
CA GLU A 63 21.66 20.07 -36.66
C GLU A 63 21.25 18.66 -36.16
N ASN A 64 22.11 17.99 -35.38
CA ASN A 64 21.84 16.65 -34.88
C ASN A 64 20.81 16.69 -33.75
N LEU A 65 19.58 16.26 -34.04
CA LEU A 65 18.45 16.21 -33.12
C LEU A 65 18.69 15.33 -31.87
N GLU A 66 19.49 14.27 -31.95
CA GLU A 66 19.85 13.44 -30.79
C GLU A 66 20.74 14.24 -29.82
N LEU A 67 21.79 14.87 -30.35
CA LEU A 67 22.70 15.70 -29.55
C LEU A 67 21.99 16.93 -28.97
N LYS A 68 21.14 17.60 -29.76
CA LYS A 68 20.32 18.73 -29.31
C LYS A 68 19.39 18.34 -28.16
N LYS A 69 18.71 17.18 -28.25
CA LYS A 69 17.88 16.63 -27.15
C LYS A 69 18.66 16.39 -25.85
N LEU A 70 19.88 15.87 -25.93
CA LEU A 70 20.72 15.62 -24.75
C LEU A 70 21.21 16.94 -24.11
N VAL A 71 21.70 17.89 -24.92
CA VAL A 71 22.12 19.22 -24.44
C VAL A 71 20.95 19.98 -23.80
N TYR A 72 19.76 19.91 -24.39
CA TYR A 72 18.54 20.50 -23.84
C TYR A 72 18.10 19.85 -22.51
N LEU A 73 18.28 18.53 -22.36
CA LEU A 73 17.98 17.83 -21.10
C LEU A 73 18.94 18.24 -19.97
N TYR A 74 20.24 18.37 -20.27
CA TYR A 74 21.22 18.92 -19.34
C TYR A 74 20.86 20.35 -18.91
N LEU A 75 20.49 21.21 -19.87
CA LEU A 75 20.09 22.59 -19.62
C LEU A 75 18.88 22.70 -18.68
N ILE A 76 17.84 21.90 -18.86
CA ILE A 76 16.65 21.90 -17.98
C ILE A 76 17.04 21.61 -16.52
N ASN A 77 17.99 20.70 -16.30
CA ASN A 77 18.40 20.31 -14.95
C ASN A 77 19.34 21.35 -14.29
N TYR A 78 20.34 21.84 -15.02
CA TYR A 78 21.39 22.70 -14.45
C TYR A 78 21.16 24.22 -14.57
N ALA A 79 20.24 24.70 -15.43
CA ALA A 79 20.03 26.14 -15.61
C ALA A 79 19.57 26.87 -14.34
N LYS A 80 18.87 26.19 -13.42
CA LYS A 80 18.51 26.74 -12.10
C LYS A 80 19.75 27.03 -11.23
N SER A 81 20.78 26.21 -11.33
CA SER A 81 22.02 26.34 -10.55
C SER A 81 23.00 27.34 -11.16
N GLN A 82 22.83 27.70 -12.44
CA GLN A 82 23.71 28.63 -13.18
C GLN A 82 22.89 29.54 -14.11
N PRO A 83 22.01 30.40 -13.58
CA PRO A 83 21.04 31.17 -14.37
C PRO A 83 21.68 32.15 -15.36
N ASP A 84 22.79 32.79 -15.00
CA ASP A 84 23.46 33.75 -15.90
C ASP A 84 24.17 33.08 -17.08
N LEU A 85 24.66 31.85 -16.92
CA LEU A 85 25.19 31.06 -18.03
C LEU A 85 24.08 30.49 -18.92
N ALA A 86 22.88 30.24 -18.37
CA ALA A 86 21.73 29.80 -19.15
C ALA A 86 21.27 30.86 -20.18
N ILE A 87 21.57 32.16 -19.96
CA ILE A 87 21.31 33.25 -20.92
C ILE A 87 22.01 32.98 -22.27
N LEU A 88 23.19 32.34 -22.26
CA LEU A 88 23.93 32.00 -23.49
C LEU A 88 23.14 31.05 -24.42
N ALA A 89 22.25 30.23 -23.86
CA ALA A 89 21.40 29.32 -24.63
C ALA A 89 20.21 30.02 -25.32
N VAL A 90 19.75 31.18 -24.81
CA VAL A 90 18.55 31.89 -25.28
C VAL A 90 18.61 32.20 -26.77
N ASN A 91 19.71 32.77 -27.26
CA ASN A 91 19.89 33.09 -28.67
C ASN A 91 19.78 31.84 -29.58
N THR A 92 20.23 30.69 -29.07
CA THR A 92 20.13 29.41 -29.80
C THR A 92 18.70 28.88 -29.75
N PHE A 93 17.98 28.98 -28.63
CA PHE A 93 16.56 28.62 -28.57
C PHE A 93 15.68 29.51 -29.47
N VAL A 94 15.90 30.83 -29.49
CA VAL A 94 15.14 31.76 -30.35
C VAL A 94 15.41 31.48 -31.84
N LYS A 95 16.63 31.05 -32.20
CA LYS A 95 16.94 30.55 -33.54
C LYS A 95 16.26 29.21 -33.83
N ASP A 96 16.35 28.24 -32.91
CA ASP A 96 15.77 26.90 -33.05
C ASP A 96 14.22 26.93 -33.09
N SER A 97 13.58 27.91 -32.46
CA SER A 97 12.13 28.18 -32.58
C SER A 97 11.70 28.65 -33.98
N GLN A 98 12.65 28.93 -34.87
CA GLN A 98 12.44 29.35 -36.27
C GLN A 98 13.09 28.34 -37.27
N ASP A 99 13.53 27.18 -36.79
CA ASP A 99 14.09 26.11 -37.63
C ASP A 99 13.01 25.55 -38.59
N PRO A 100 13.34 25.21 -39.85
CA PRO A 100 12.38 24.59 -40.77
C PRO A 100 11.74 23.31 -40.25
N ASN A 101 12.43 22.56 -39.37
CA ASN A 101 11.95 21.32 -38.78
C ASN A 101 10.99 21.58 -37.59
N PRO A 102 9.70 21.22 -37.67
CA PRO A 102 8.72 21.44 -36.60
C PRO A 102 9.11 20.71 -35.30
N LEU A 103 9.84 19.58 -35.38
CA LEU A 103 10.34 18.87 -34.21
C LEU A 103 11.45 19.64 -33.47
N ILE A 104 12.18 20.53 -34.15
CA ILE A 104 13.17 21.42 -33.52
C ILE A 104 12.45 22.63 -32.91
N ARG A 105 11.51 23.26 -33.63
CA ARG A 105 10.72 24.39 -33.11
C ARG A 105 9.97 24.04 -31.82
N ALA A 106 9.21 22.94 -31.86
CA ALA A 106 8.46 22.44 -30.71
C ALA A 106 9.40 22.05 -29.55
N LEU A 107 10.55 21.44 -29.84
CA LEU A 107 11.53 21.06 -28.81
C LEU A 107 12.16 22.29 -28.14
N ALA A 108 12.46 23.36 -28.89
CA ALA A 108 13.00 24.61 -28.35
C ALA A 108 12.02 25.29 -27.40
N VAL A 109 10.79 25.55 -27.85
CA VAL A 109 9.74 26.18 -27.03
C VAL A 109 9.43 25.35 -25.78
N ARG A 110 9.28 24.02 -25.92
CA ARG A 110 9.04 23.10 -24.79
C ARG A 110 10.19 23.09 -23.77
N THR A 111 11.42 23.29 -24.21
CA THR A 111 12.59 23.32 -23.33
C THR A 111 12.73 24.67 -22.64
N MET A 112 12.53 25.79 -23.34
CA MET A 112 12.45 27.12 -22.72
C MET A 112 11.39 27.16 -21.62
N GLY A 113 10.17 26.70 -21.88
CA GLY A 113 9.08 26.61 -20.89
C GLY A 113 9.27 25.57 -19.78
N CYS A 114 10.39 24.84 -19.75
CA CYS A 114 10.79 24.03 -18.60
C CYS A 114 11.86 24.72 -17.73
N ILE A 115 12.52 25.78 -18.23
CA ILE A 115 13.57 26.50 -17.52
C ILE A 115 12.95 27.64 -16.71
N ARG A 116 12.77 27.41 -15.40
CA ARG A 116 12.28 28.42 -14.46
C ARG A 116 13.41 29.40 -14.10
N VAL A 117 13.68 30.36 -14.98
CA VAL A 117 14.61 31.49 -14.81
C VAL A 117 14.01 32.72 -15.47
N ASP A 118 13.68 33.74 -14.68
CA ASP A 118 12.77 34.83 -15.08
C ASP A 118 13.21 35.59 -16.35
N LYS A 119 14.52 35.84 -16.47
CA LYS A 119 15.13 36.44 -17.68
C LYS A 119 14.81 35.66 -18.97
N ILE A 120 14.67 34.34 -18.89
CA ILE A 120 14.38 33.45 -20.04
C ILE A 120 12.89 33.42 -20.34
N THR A 121 12.04 33.61 -19.31
CA THR A 121 10.58 33.69 -19.40
C THR A 121 10.13 34.83 -20.32
N GLU A 122 10.77 36.00 -20.26
CA GLU A 122 10.51 37.11 -21.19
C GLU A 122 10.83 36.73 -22.65
N TYR A 123 12.01 36.16 -22.91
CA TYR A 123 12.45 35.77 -24.25
C TYR A 123 11.65 34.59 -24.85
N LEU A 124 10.89 33.84 -24.04
CA LEU A 124 9.97 32.80 -24.51
C LEU A 124 8.72 33.37 -25.17
N CYS A 125 8.28 34.58 -24.81
CA CYS A 125 6.98 35.11 -25.24
C CYS A 125 6.83 35.17 -26.76
N ASP A 126 7.77 35.81 -27.46
CA ASP A 126 7.64 36.03 -28.91
C ASP A 126 7.81 34.73 -29.73
N PRO A 127 8.73 33.79 -29.39
CA PRO A 127 8.71 32.42 -29.90
C PRO A 127 7.40 31.68 -29.66
N LEU A 128 6.86 31.74 -28.43
CA LEU A 128 5.62 31.04 -28.06
C LEU A 128 4.42 31.53 -28.86
N GLN A 129 4.28 32.85 -29.03
CA GLN A 129 3.16 33.45 -29.76
C GLN A 129 3.20 33.18 -31.27
N ARG A 130 4.39 32.89 -31.84
CA ARG A 130 4.52 32.34 -33.19
C ARG A 130 4.15 30.85 -33.22
N CYS A 131 4.64 30.06 -32.27
CA CYS A 131 4.39 28.62 -32.24
C CYS A 131 2.93 28.23 -31.93
N LEU A 132 2.14 29.09 -31.28
CA LEU A 132 0.68 28.93 -31.19
C LEU A 132 -0.03 29.09 -32.55
N LYS A 133 0.61 29.74 -33.51
CA LYS A 133 0.09 30.04 -34.86
C LYS A 133 0.90 29.37 -35.98
N ASP A 134 1.68 28.34 -35.63
CA ASP A 134 2.47 27.52 -36.56
C ASP A 134 1.56 26.66 -37.44
N ASP A 135 1.96 26.37 -38.68
CA ASP A 135 1.21 25.48 -39.57
C ASP A 135 1.14 24.03 -39.02
N ASP A 136 2.16 23.58 -38.29
CA ASP A 136 2.29 22.20 -37.83
C ASP A 136 1.55 21.95 -36.49
N PRO A 137 0.59 20.98 -36.43
CA PRO A 137 -0.15 20.67 -35.22
C PRO A 137 0.70 20.14 -34.04
N TYR A 138 1.87 19.53 -34.30
CA TYR A 138 2.81 19.12 -33.26
C TYR A 138 3.44 20.34 -32.57
N VAL A 139 3.68 21.42 -33.32
CA VAL A 139 4.15 22.69 -32.74
C VAL A 139 3.03 23.35 -31.94
N ARG A 140 1.83 23.55 -32.53
CA ARG A 140 0.70 24.20 -31.83
C ARG A 140 0.29 23.49 -30.53
N LYS A 141 0.16 22.16 -30.55
CA LYS A 141 -0.18 21.39 -29.33
C LYS A 141 0.93 21.41 -28.26
N THR A 142 2.18 21.65 -28.66
CA THR A 142 3.31 21.79 -27.73
C THR A 142 3.37 23.19 -27.14
N ALA A 143 3.05 24.21 -27.95
CA ALA A 143 2.89 25.59 -27.51
C ALA A 143 1.74 25.72 -26.50
N ALA A 144 0.59 25.05 -26.70
CA ALA A 144 -0.53 25.03 -25.75
C ALA A 144 -0.11 24.58 -24.34
N ILE A 145 0.61 23.46 -24.21
CA ILE A 145 1.16 22.99 -22.92
C ILE A 145 2.22 23.97 -22.36
N CYS A 146 2.94 24.68 -23.24
CA CYS A 146 3.92 25.68 -22.81
C CYS A 146 3.26 26.92 -22.20
N VAL A 147 2.03 27.29 -22.61
CA VAL A 147 1.26 28.39 -21.99
C VAL A 147 0.89 28.06 -20.54
N ALA A 148 0.43 26.84 -20.23
CA ALA A 148 0.15 26.43 -18.85
C ALA A 148 1.41 26.51 -17.96
N LYS A 149 2.54 26.00 -18.45
CA LYS A 149 3.83 26.10 -17.74
C LYS A 149 4.34 27.53 -17.57
N LEU A 150 3.99 28.43 -18.50
CA LEU A 150 4.31 29.85 -18.39
C LEU A 150 3.45 30.52 -17.31
N TYR A 151 2.16 30.17 -17.24
CA TYR A 151 1.22 30.66 -16.21
C TYR A 151 1.65 30.24 -14.79
N ASP A 152 2.13 29.00 -14.63
CA ASP A 152 2.75 28.49 -13.39
C ASP A 152 4.02 29.24 -12.93
N ILE A 153 4.66 30.01 -13.82
CA ILE A 153 5.87 30.78 -13.55
C ILE A 153 5.51 32.26 -13.33
N ASN A 154 4.69 32.82 -14.22
CA ASN A 154 4.23 34.20 -14.17
C ASN A 154 2.86 34.31 -14.89
N ALA A 155 1.78 34.34 -14.12
CA ALA A 155 0.42 34.47 -14.63
C ALA A 155 0.14 35.85 -15.26
N GLU A 156 0.63 36.93 -14.65
CA GLU A 156 0.44 38.31 -15.13
C GLU A 156 0.96 38.48 -16.56
N LEU A 157 2.15 37.93 -16.86
CA LEU A 157 2.75 37.93 -18.19
C LEU A 157 1.95 37.10 -19.22
N VAL A 158 1.18 36.11 -18.79
CA VAL A 158 0.29 35.31 -19.66
C VAL A 158 -0.97 36.09 -20.03
N GLU A 159 -1.50 36.87 -19.09
CA GLU A 159 -2.65 37.76 -19.30
C GLU A 159 -2.26 38.97 -20.17
N ASP A 160 -1.20 39.71 -19.81
CA ASP A 160 -0.72 40.91 -20.52
C ASP A 160 -0.37 40.66 -22.00
N ARG A 161 0.08 39.44 -22.34
CA ARG A 161 0.45 39.05 -23.71
C ARG A 161 -0.70 38.46 -24.54
N GLY A 162 -1.90 38.31 -23.96
CA GLY A 162 -3.06 37.73 -24.65
C GLY A 162 -2.90 36.25 -25.01
N PHE A 163 -2.15 35.50 -24.19
CA PHE A 163 -1.97 34.07 -24.40
C PHE A 163 -3.22 33.26 -24.04
N LEU A 164 -4.07 33.77 -23.13
CA LEU A 164 -5.33 33.10 -22.75
C LEU A 164 -6.36 33.09 -23.89
N GLU A 165 -6.53 34.21 -24.61
CA GLU A 165 -7.36 34.26 -25.83
C GLU A 165 -6.78 33.35 -26.91
N SER A 166 -5.46 33.43 -27.11
CA SER A 166 -4.74 32.60 -28.09
C SER A 166 -4.92 31.10 -27.81
N LEU A 167 -5.03 30.69 -26.54
CA LEU A 167 -5.29 29.32 -26.12
C LEU A 167 -6.78 28.93 -26.23
N LYS A 168 -7.71 29.86 -26.01
CA LYS A 168 -9.15 29.68 -26.22
C LYS A 168 -9.49 29.51 -27.71
N ASP A 169 -8.81 30.23 -28.60
CA ASP A 169 -8.94 30.06 -30.05
C ASP A 169 -8.56 28.63 -30.50
N LEU A 170 -7.52 28.04 -29.89
CA LEU A 170 -7.09 26.66 -30.19
C LEU A 170 -8.10 25.57 -29.80
N ILE A 171 -9.15 25.87 -29.03
CA ILE A 171 -10.29 24.94 -28.85
C ILE A 171 -11.07 24.76 -30.17
N SER A 172 -10.87 25.66 -31.13
CA SER A 172 -11.48 25.63 -32.47
C SER A 172 -10.52 25.15 -33.57
N ASP A 173 -9.37 24.56 -33.21
CA ASP A 173 -8.40 24.03 -34.17
C ASP A 173 -8.99 22.84 -34.97
N ASN A 174 -8.58 22.72 -36.24
CA ASN A 174 -8.96 21.61 -37.11
C ASN A 174 -8.32 20.27 -36.69
N ASN A 175 -7.29 20.29 -35.82
CA ASN A 175 -6.60 19.09 -35.35
C ASN A 175 -7.01 18.71 -33.90
N PRO A 176 -7.66 17.54 -33.69
CA PRO A 176 -8.11 17.11 -32.36
C PRO A 176 -7.00 17.03 -31.30
N MET A 177 -5.74 16.78 -31.67
CA MET A 177 -4.63 16.78 -30.68
C MET A 177 -4.27 18.18 -30.17
N VAL A 178 -4.51 19.22 -30.96
CA VAL A 178 -4.30 20.61 -30.53
C VAL A 178 -5.44 21.02 -29.59
N VAL A 179 -6.69 20.72 -29.96
CA VAL A 179 -7.89 20.93 -29.12
C VAL A 179 -7.73 20.23 -27.76
N ALA A 180 -7.36 18.96 -27.74
CA ALA A 180 -7.16 18.20 -26.50
C ALA A 180 -6.09 18.81 -25.58
N ASN A 181 -4.94 19.22 -26.14
CA ASN A 181 -3.88 19.87 -25.37
C ASN A 181 -4.25 21.28 -24.91
N ALA A 182 -5.03 22.03 -25.68
CA ALA A 182 -5.55 23.33 -25.29
C ALA A 182 -6.56 23.21 -24.14
N VAL A 183 -7.46 22.22 -24.19
CA VAL A 183 -8.39 21.90 -23.10
C VAL A 183 -7.66 21.49 -21.82
N ALA A 184 -6.64 20.63 -21.93
CA ALA A 184 -5.82 20.24 -20.77
C ALA A 184 -5.13 21.46 -20.13
N ALA A 185 -4.47 22.29 -20.93
CA ALA A 185 -3.81 23.51 -20.47
C ALA A 185 -4.79 24.52 -19.84
N LEU A 186 -6.00 24.68 -20.40
CA LEU A 186 -7.03 25.55 -19.85
C LEU A 186 -7.63 25.01 -18.55
N ALA A 187 -7.75 23.69 -18.39
CA ALA A 187 -8.22 23.07 -17.15
C ALA A 187 -7.18 23.21 -16.01
N GLU A 188 -5.89 23.05 -16.32
CA GLU A 188 -4.76 23.24 -15.40
C GLU A 188 -4.64 24.71 -14.96
N ILE A 189 -4.68 25.65 -15.91
CA ILE A 189 -4.73 27.10 -15.63
C ILE A 189 -5.95 27.45 -14.77
N GLN A 190 -7.13 26.88 -15.05
CA GLN A 190 -8.34 27.14 -14.27
C GLN A 190 -8.20 26.72 -12.79
N GLU A 191 -7.43 25.69 -12.47
CA GLU A 191 -7.21 25.24 -11.08
C GLU A 191 -6.20 26.09 -10.32
N ASN A 192 -5.27 26.74 -11.03
CA ASN A 192 -4.28 27.67 -10.46
C ASN A 192 -4.76 29.14 -10.46
N SER A 193 -5.84 29.46 -11.17
CA SER A 193 -6.42 30.81 -11.26
C SER A 193 -7.40 31.16 -10.14
N SER A 194 -7.53 32.45 -9.83
CA SER A 194 -8.48 32.99 -8.84
C SER A 194 -9.85 33.36 -9.40
N GLY A 195 -10.16 33.03 -10.67
CA GLY A 195 -11.42 33.38 -11.34
C GLY A 195 -11.75 32.46 -12.52
N PRO A 196 -12.94 32.58 -13.13
CA PRO A 196 -13.35 31.75 -14.25
C PRO A 196 -12.61 32.15 -15.54
N ILE A 197 -11.56 31.40 -15.89
CA ILE A 197 -10.82 31.55 -17.15
C ILE A 197 -11.43 30.66 -18.24
N PHE A 198 -11.87 29.44 -17.90
CA PHE A 198 -12.31 28.42 -18.86
C PHE A 198 -13.78 28.01 -18.63
N GLU A 199 -14.70 28.83 -19.14
CA GLU A 199 -16.13 28.50 -19.18
C GLU A 199 -16.51 27.73 -20.45
N ILE A 200 -17.17 26.59 -20.28
CA ILE A 200 -17.63 25.75 -21.38
C ILE A 200 -19.03 26.22 -21.80
N THR A 201 -19.13 26.79 -23.00
CA THR A 201 -20.41 27.19 -23.61
C THR A 201 -20.93 26.10 -24.55
N THR A 202 -22.22 26.10 -24.89
CA THR A 202 -22.84 25.09 -25.78
C THR A 202 -22.13 24.95 -27.16
N PRO A 203 -21.63 26.03 -27.81
CA PRO A 203 -20.79 25.90 -29.00
C PRO A 203 -19.46 25.18 -28.72
N THR A 204 -18.82 25.45 -27.59
CA THR A 204 -17.59 24.76 -27.15
C THR A 204 -17.87 23.29 -26.86
N LEU A 205 -18.91 22.97 -26.08
CA LEU A 205 -19.40 21.60 -25.85
C LEU A 205 -19.56 20.82 -27.16
N THR A 206 -20.21 21.42 -28.15
CA THR A 206 -20.46 20.78 -29.46
C THR A 206 -19.16 20.48 -30.21
N LYS A 207 -18.17 21.39 -30.18
CA LYS A 207 -16.84 21.16 -30.75
C LYS A 207 -16.10 20.04 -30.01
N LEU A 208 -16.10 20.06 -28.68
CA LEU A 208 -15.42 19.06 -27.84
C LEU A 208 -16.02 17.65 -27.99
N LEU A 209 -17.34 17.53 -28.00
CA LEU A 209 -18.04 16.26 -28.30
C LEU A 209 -17.81 15.75 -29.73
N THR A 210 -17.42 16.63 -30.66
CA THR A 210 -17.01 16.23 -32.01
C THR A 210 -15.57 15.73 -31.99
N ALA A 211 -14.64 16.50 -31.43
CA ALA A 211 -13.22 16.13 -31.30
C ALA A 211 -13.00 14.83 -30.49
N LEU A 212 -13.86 14.54 -29.51
CA LEU A 212 -13.85 13.31 -28.69
C LEU A 212 -13.83 12.02 -29.52
N ASN A 213 -14.35 12.03 -30.74
CA ASN A 213 -14.39 10.85 -31.62
C ASN A 213 -13.03 10.53 -32.26
N GLU A 214 -12.21 11.57 -32.47
CA GLU A 214 -10.95 11.51 -33.24
C GLU A 214 -9.70 11.73 -32.36
N CYS A 215 -9.88 12.15 -31.11
CA CYS A 215 -8.79 12.28 -30.13
C CYS A 215 -8.17 10.92 -29.75
N THR A 216 -6.88 10.94 -29.41
CA THR A 216 -6.24 9.84 -28.68
C THR A 216 -6.87 9.64 -27.31
N GLU A 217 -6.71 8.46 -26.71
CA GLU A 217 -7.21 8.12 -25.37
C GLU A 217 -6.95 9.20 -24.31
N TRP A 218 -5.74 9.77 -24.27
CA TRP A 218 -5.34 10.86 -23.37
C TRP A 218 -6.17 12.13 -23.61
N GLY A 219 -6.36 12.52 -24.87
CA GLY A 219 -7.20 13.65 -25.23
C GLY A 219 -8.69 13.41 -24.96
N GLN A 220 -9.15 12.15 -25.04
CA GLN A 220 -10.51 11.79 -24.66
C GLN A 220 -10.73 11.93 -23.14
N VAL A 221 -9.76 11.53 -22.30
CA VAL A 221 -9.81 11.77 -20.85
C VAL A 221 -9.85 13.27 -20.56
N PHE A 222 -8.91 14.07 -21.09
CA PHE A 222 -8.88 15.52 -20.85
C PHE A 222 -10.18 16.22 -21.28
N ILE A 223 -10.78 15.82 -22.41
CA ILE A 223 -12.07 16.35 -22.85
C ILE A 223 -13.21 15.89 -21.93
N LEU A 224 -13.27 14.63 -21.52
CA LEU A 224 -14.32 14.13 -20.62
C LEU A 224 -14.24 14.78 -19.23
N ASP A 225 -13.04 14.94 -18.66
CA ASP A 225 -12.84 15.62 -17.37
C ASP A 225 -13.15 17.12 -17.45
N ALA A 226 -12.76 17.80 -18.52
CA ALA A 226 -13.17 19.19 -18.74
C ALA A 226 -14.70 19.32 -18.84
N LEU A 227 -15.33 18.50 -19.70
CA LEU A 227 -16.78 18.49 -19.86
C LEU A 227 -17.52 18.06 -18.58
N SER A 228 -16.90 17.30 -17.67
CA SER A 228 -17.49 16.92 -16.37
C SER A 228 -17.81 18.11 -15.45
N ARG A 229 -17.28 19.31 -15.77
CA ARG A 229 -17.58 20.58 -15.10
C ARG A 229 -18.80 21.31 -15.71
N TYR A 230 -19.25 20.90 -16.91
CA TYR A 230 -20.41 21.49 -17.57
C TYR A 230 -21.73 20.90 -17.03
N LYS A 231 -22.60 21.78 -16.53
CA LYS A 231 -23.98 21.43 -16.16
C LYS A 231 -24.89 21.76 -17.34
N ALA A 232 -25.59 20.75 -17.87
CA ALA A 232 -26.57 20.95 -18.92
C ALA A 232 -27.72 21.86 -18.46
N ALA A 233 -28.26 22.66 -19.39
CA ALA A 233 -29.34 23.60 -19.12
C ALA A 233 -30.71 22.92 -18.97
N ASP A 234 -30.91 21.77 -19.64
CA ASP A 234 -32.11 20.94 -19.48
C ASP A 234 -31.81 19.44 -19.60
N ALA A 235 -32.80 18.61 -19.24
CA ALA A 235 -32.72 17.15 -19.28
C ALA A 235 -32.47 16.58 -20.69
N ARG A 236 -32.84 17.31 -21.75
CA ARG A 236 -32.69 16.87 -23.14
C ARG A 236 -31.29 17.15 -23.66
N GLU A 237 -30.67 18.26 -23.27
CA GLU A 237 -29.24 18.48 -23.46
C GLU A 237 -28.43 17.42 -22.71
N ALA A 238 -28.79 17.12 -21.45
CA ALA A 238 -28.16 16.02 -20.69
C ALA A 238 -28.27 14.66 -21.41
N GLU A 239 -29.45 14.29 -21.91
CA GLU A 239 -29.65 13.08 -22.72
C GLU A 239 -28.78 13.09 -24.00
N ASN A 240 -28.75 14.21 -24.74
CA ASN A 240 -27.91 14.35 -25.95
C ASN A 240 -26.40 14.17 -25.65
N ILE A 241 -25.89 14.75 -24.56
CA ILE A 241 -24.49 14.58 -24.13
C ILE A 241 -24.23 13.11 -23.80
N VAL A 242 -25.11 12.48 -23.02
CA VAL A 242 -24.99 11.07 -22.64
C VAL A 242 -25.02 10.13 -23.85
N GLU A 243 -25.84 10.39 -24.87
CA GLU A 243 -25.81 9.62 -26.12
C GLU A 243 -24.48 9.74 -26.87
N ARG A 244 -23.87 10.95 -26.91
CA ARG A 244 -22.55 11.17 -27.52
C ARG A 244 -21.40 10.55 -26.74
N VAL A 245 -21.51 10.46 -25.41
CA VAL A 245 -20.48 9.86 -24.54
C VAL A 245 -20.63 8.34 -24.43
N THR A 246 -21.83 7.78 -24.59
CA THR A 246 -22.11 6.33 -24.49
C THR A 246 -21.11 5.43 -25.25
N PRO A 247 -20.66 5.72 -26.49
CA PRO A 247 -19.68 4.88 -27.19
C PRO A 247 -18.31 4.79 -26.51
N ARG A 248 -17.95 5.71 -25.61
CA ARG A 248 -16.69 5.67 -24.84
C ARG A 248 -16.69 4.59 -23.74
N LEU A 249 -17.86 4.08 -23.36
CA LEU A 249 -17.99 2.96 -22.42
C LEU A 249 -17.40 1.63 -22.94
N GLN A 250 -17.17 1.51 -24.26
CA GLN A 250 -16.58 0.33 -24.90
C GLN A 250 -15.09 0.51 -25.24
N HIS A 251 -14.44 1.55 -24.70
CA HIS A 251 -13.04 1.86 -24.97
C HIS A 251 -12.10 0.93 -24.18
N ALA A 252 -10.99 0.50 -24.78
CA ALA A 252 -10.04 -0.43 -24.14
C ALA A 252 -9.29 0.20 -22.95
N ASN A 253 -8.95 1.50 -23.05
CA ASN A 253 -8.31 2.22 -21.94
C ASN A 253 -9.32 2.50 -20.82
N CYS A 254 -9.04 1.97 -19.63
CA CYS A 254 -9.90 2.02 -18.44
C CYS A 254 -10.15 3.44 -17.92
N ALA A 255 -9.20 4.38 -18.10
CA ALA A 255 -9.38 5.77 -17.71
C ALA A 255 -10.48 6.47 -18.54
N VAL A 256 -10.56 6.17 -19.84
CA VAL A 256 -11.63 6.68 -20.72
C VAL A 256 -13.00 6.15 -20.29
N VAL A 257 -13.08 4.86 -19.89
CA VAL A 257 -14.32 4.25 -19.40
C VAL A 257 -14.77 4.89 -18.08
N LEU A 258 -13.89 5.05 -17.10
CA LEU A 258 -14.23 5.69 -15.83
C LEU A 258 -14.61 7.17 -15.99
N SER A 259 -13.92 7.91 -16.87
CA SER A 259 -14.25 9.30 -17.20
C SER A 259 -15.60 9.43 -17.90
N ALA A 260 -15.95 8.47 -18.77
CA ALA A 260 -17.26 8.39 -19.40
C ALA A 260 -18.37 8.05 -18.39
N VAL A 261 -18.12 7.12 -17.45
CA VAL A 261 -19.06 6.79 -16.37
C VAL A 261 -19.28 7.99 -15.44
N LYS A 262 -18.23 8.71 -15.04
CA LYS A 262 -18.30 9.97 -14.28
C LYS A 262 -19.23 11.00 -14.93
N MET A 263 -18.95 11.33 -16.19
CA MET A 263 -19.76 12.24 -17.00
C MET A 263 -21.21 11.78 -17.06
N ILE A 264 -21.47 10.51 -17.37
CA ILE A 264 -22.83 9.97 -17.48
C ILE A 264 -23.56 10.05 -16.14
N LEU A 265 -22.91 9.73 -15.01
CA LEU A 265 -23.50 9.79 -13.68
C LEU A 265 -23.91 11.21 -13.28
N GLN A 266 -23.09 12.22 -13.58
CA GLN A 266 -23.40 13.63 -13.31
C GLN A 266 -24.60 14.12 -14.14
N GLN A 267 -24.61 13.88 -15.46
CA GLN A 267 -25.72 14.30 -16.31
C GLN A 267 -27.01 13.52 -15.99
N MET A 268 -26.92 12.28 -15.50
CA MET A 268 -28.05 11.48 -15.02
C MET A 268 -28.78 12.07 -13.80
N GLU A 269 -28.24 13.07 -13.12
CA GLU A 269 -28.94 13.77 -12.03
C GLU A 269 -29.96 14.79 -12.53
N LEU A 270 -29.82 15.24 -13.79
CA LEU A 270 -30.75 16.14 -14.48
C LEU A 270 -31.84 15.38 -15.29
N ILE A 271 -31.66 14.09 -15.54
CA ILE A 271 -32.57 13.27 -16.36
C ILE A 271 -33.77 12.81 -15.52
N THR A 272 -34.94 13.40 -15.77
CA THR A 272 -36.19 13.08 -15.05
C THR A 272 -36.81 11.73 -15.46
N SER A 273 -36.43 11.17 -16.60
CA SER A 273 -37.01 9.93 -17.13
C SER A 273 -36.41 8.69 -16.46
N THR A 274 -37.18 8.06 -15.56
CA THR A 274 -36.73 6.87 -14.81
C THR A 274 -36.42 5.67 -15.72
N ASP A 275 -37.04 5.58 -16.89
CA ASP A 275 -36.78 4.51 -17.85
C ASP A 275 -35.46 4.73 -18.61
N VAL A 276 -35.14 5.98 -18.94
CA VAL A 276 -33.82 6.35 -19.51
C VAL A 276 -32.73 6.07 -18.47
N VAL A 277 -32.89 6.54 -17.24
CA VAL A 277 -31.97 6.27 -16.11
C VAL A 277 -31.75 4.76 -15.93
N ARG A 278 -32.81 3.94 -15.94
CA ARG A 278 -32.70 2.48 -15.81
C ARG A 278 -31.96 1.83 -17.00
N ASN A 279 -32.16 2.34 -18.22
CA ASN A 279 -31.46 1.86 -19.40
C ASN A 279 -29.98 2.30 -19.43
N LEU A 280 -29.63 3.46 -18.87
CA LEU A 280 -28.25 3.90 -18.71
C LEU A 280 -27.50 3.04 -17.68
N CYS A 281 -28.10 2.73 -16.53
CA CYS A 281 -27.53 1.76 -15.57
C CYS A 281 -27.22 0.41 -16.24
N LYS A 282 -28.14 -0.12 -17.07
CA LYS A 282 -27.93 -1.35 -17.84
C LYS A 282 -26.79 -1.25 -18.87
N LYS A 283 -26.56 -0.07 -19.47
CA LYS A 283 -25.45 0.16 -20.40
C LYS A 283 -24.10 0.28 -19.68
N MET A 284 -24.08 0.80 -18.44
CA MET A 284 -22.85 0.98 -17.65
C MET A 284 -22.37 -0.30 -16.93
N ALA A 285 -23.27 -1.23 -16.61
CA ALA A 285 -22.90 -2.44 -15.86
C ALA A 285 -21.87 -3.35 -16.58
N PRO A 286 -22.01 -3.72 -17.88
CA PRO A 286 -21.01 -4.57 -18.55
C PRO A 286 -19.61 -3.93 -18.68
N PRO A 287 -19.46 -2.62 -18.99
CA PRO A 287 -18.19 -1.90 -18.87
C PRO A 287 -17.56 -2.02 -17.47
N LEU A 288 -18.30 -1.74 -16.41
CA LEU A 288 -17.80 -1.81 -15.03
C LEU A 288 -17.36 -3.25 -14.66
N VAL A 289 -18.10 -4.27 -15.09
CA VAL A 289 -17.71 -5.69 -14.98
C VAL A 289 -16.44 -6.01 -15.77
N THR A 290 -16.25 -5.41 -16.94
CA THR A 290 -15.07 -5.64 -17.80
C THR A 290 -13.80 -5.08 -17.15
N LEU A 291 -13.89 -3.94 -16.45
CA LEU A 291 -12.76 -3.40 -15.67
C LEU A 291 -12.26 -4.37 -14.58
N LEU A 292 -13.14 -5.23 -14.05
CA LEU A 292 -12.80 -6.26 -13.06
C LEU A 292 -12.13 -7.51 -13.66
N SER A 293 -11.89 -7.52 -14.97
CA SER A 293 -11.10 -8.53 -15.68
C SER A 293 -9.70 -8.05 -16.08
N ALA A 294 -9.31 -6.84 -15.70
CA ALA A 294 -8.01 -6.25 -15.99
C ALA A 294 -6.91 -6.68 -15.00
N GLU A 295 -5.73 -6.05 -15.06
CA GLU A 295 -4.62 -6.26 -14.11
C GLU A 295 -5.02 -5.83 -12.68
N PRO A 296 -4.49 -6.44 -11.60
CA PRO A 296 -5.00 -6.25 -10.23
C PRO A 296 -5.02 -4.81 -9.72
N GLU A 297 -4.07 -3.99 -10.13
CA GLU A 297 -4.03 -2.54 -9.86
C GLU A 297 -5.19 -1.79 -10.52
N ILE A 298 -5.56 -2.16 -11.75
CA ILE A 298 -6.72 -1.62 -12.47
C ILE A 298 -8.01 -2.13 -11.83
N GLN A 299 -8.06 -3.41 -11.46
CA GLN A 299 -9.20 -3.97 -10.70
C GLN A 299 -9.41 -3.21 -9.39
N TYR A 300 -8.34 -2.93 -8.63
CA TYR A 300 -8.45 -2.17 -7.38
C TYR A 300 -8.99 -0.75 -7.61
N VAL A 301 -8.44 0.00 -8.57
CA VAL A 301 -8.96 1.34 -8.93
C VAL A 301 -10.43 1.26 -9.37
N ALA A 302 -10.81 0.25 -10.16
CA ALA A 302 -12.18 0.03 -10.59
C ALA A 302 -13.11 -0.29 -9.40
N LEU A 303 -12.72 -1.19 -8.50
CA LEU A 303 -13.47 -1.54 -7.29
C LEU A 303 -13.66 -0.32 -6.39
N ARG A 304 -12.62 0.47 -6.11
CA ARG A 304 -12.70 1.68 -5.28
C ARG A 304 -13.67 2.72 -5.85
N ASN A 305 -13.75 2.86 -7.19
CA ASN A 305 -14.74 3.71 -7.84
C ASN A 305 -16.15 3.06 -7.85
N ILE A 306 -16.27 1.75 -8.11
CA ILE A 306 -17.55 1.01 -8.04
C ILE A 306 -18.17 1.09 -6.65
N ASN A 307 -17.37 1.06 -5.58
CA ASN A 307 -17.79 1.21 -4.18
C ASN A 307 -18.53 2.55 -3.94
N LEU A 308 -18.13 3.64 -4.63
CA LEU A 308 -18.83 4.93 -4.63
C LEU A 308 -20.12 4.88 -5.48
N ILE A 309 -20.02 4.34 -6.70
CA ILE A 309 -21.14 4.27 -7.65
C ILE A 309 -22.30 3.42 -7.09
N VAL A 310 -21.99 2.32 -6.40
CA VAL A 310 -22.97 1.44 -5.74
C VAL A 310 -23.64 2.14 -4.54
N GLN A 311 -22.96 3.03 -3.81
CA GLN A 311 -23.60 3.82 -2.75
C GLN A 311 -24.66 4.78 -3.33
N ARG A 312 -24.37 5.46 -4.45
CA ARG A 312 -25.33 6.37 -5.11
C ARG A 312 -26.42 5.66 -5.91
N ARG A 313 -26.11 4.50 -6.52
CA ARG A 313 -27.05 3.72 -7.36
C ARG A 313 -26.97 2.21 -7.05
N PRO A 314 -27.46 1.72 -5.90
CA PRO A 314 -27.32 0.31 -5.49
C PRO A 314 -27.82 -0.73 -6.50
N THR A 315 -28.80 -0.36 -7.34
CA THR A 315 -29.39 -1.25 -8.35
C THR A 315 -28.51 -1.48 -9.59
N ILE A 316 -27.40 -0.75 -9.77
CA ILE A 316 -26.62 -0.77 -11.02
C ILE A 316 -26.00 -2.14 -11.33
N LEU A 317 -25.52 -2.84 -10.30
CA LEU A 317 -24.79 -4.12 -10.41
C LEU A 317 -25.48 -5.26 -9.63
N ALA A 318 -26.74 -5.08 -9.23
CA ALA A 318 -27.50 -6.02 -8.39
C ALA A 318 -27.71 -7.42 -9.01
N HIS A 319 -27.49 -7.58 -10.33
CA HIS A 319 -27.53 -8.86 -11.04
C HIS A 319 -26.14 -9.51 -11.21
N GLU A 320 -25.06 -8.73 -11.07
CA GLU A 320 -23.69 -9.13 -11.43
C GLU A 320 -22.84 -9.54 -10.20
N ILE A 321 -23.49 -9.89 -9.08
CA ILE A 321 -22.80 -10.11 -7.80
C ILE A 321 -21.68 -11.16 -7.85
N LYS A 322 -21.80 -12.15 -8.75
CA LYS A 322 -20.78 -13.21 -8.97
C LYS A 322 -19.45 -12.70 -9.49
N VAL A 323 -19.41 -11.51 -10.11
CA VAL A 323 -18.16 -10.88 -10.58
C VAL A 323 -17.30 -10.42 -9.39
N PHE A 324 -17.94 -10.14 -8.26
CA PHE A 324 -17.28 -9.73 -7.01
C PHE A 324 -16.82 -10.92 -6.16
N PHE A 325 -17.05 -12.16 -6.58
CA PHE A 325 -16.51 -13.31 -5.87
C PHE A 325 -14.97 -13.31 -6.02
N CYS A 326 -14.28 -13.58 -4.91
CA CYS A 326 -12.83 -13.60 -4.81
C CYS A 326 -12.28 -14.88 -5.43
N LYS A 327 -11.29 -14.74 -6.31
CA LYS A 327 -10.53 -15.86 -6.88
C LYS A 327 -9.35 -16.17 -5.97
N TYR A 328 -8.85 -17.40 -6.04
CA TYR A 328 -7.64 -17.80 -5.31
C TYR A 328 -6.42 -16.90 -5.63
N ASN A 329 -6.31 -16.41 -6.87
CA ASN A 329 -5.22 -15.55 -7.33
C ASN A 329 -5.51 -14.04 -7.20
N ASP A 330 -6.65 -13.62 -6.66
CA ASP A 330 -6.90 -12.20 -6.37
C ASP A 330 -6.04 -11.77 -5.15
N PRO A 331 -5.28 -10.66 -5.22
CA PRO A 331 -4.49 -10.21 -4.08
C PRO A 331 -5.39 -9.66 -2.96
N ILE A 332 -4.89 -9.71 -1.72
CA ILE A 332 -5.61 -9.35 -0.49
C ILE A 332 -6.40 -8.03 -0.59
N TYR A 333 -5.82 -6.96 -1.17
CA TYR A 333 -6.47 -5.66 -1.31
C TYR A 333 -7.63 -5.65 -2.34
N VAL A 334 -7.60 -6.54 -3.34
CA VAL A 334 -8.73 -6.77 -4.26
C VAL A 334 -9.81 -7.58 -3.55
N LYS A 335 -9.44 -8.63 -2.79
CA LYS A 335 -10.41 -9.43 -2.01
C LYS A 335 -11.18 -8.57 -1.00
N MET A 336 -10.49 -7.67 -0.29
CA MET A 336 -11.09 -6.76 0.70
C MET A 336 -12.14 -5.81 0.10
N GLU A 337 -11.86 -5.17 -1.05
CA GLU A 337 -12.85 -4.30 -1.71
C GLU A 337 -14.00 -5.09 -2.34
N LYS A 338 -13.72 -6.28 -2.90
CA LYS A 338 -14.74 -7.22 -3.37
C LYS A 338 -15.73 -7.56 -2.26
N LEU A 339 -15.22 -7.91 -1.07
CA LEU A 339 -16.01 -8.24 0.11
C LEU A 339 -16.94 -7.08 0.53
N GLU A 340 -16.43 -5.85 0.64
CA GLU A 340 -17.23 -4.67 0.98
C GLU A 340 -18.32 -4.38 -0.08
N ILE A 341 -18.03 -4.58 -1.37
CA ILE A 341 -19.04 -4.43 -2.44
C ILE A 341 -20.07 -5.57 -2.40
N MET A 342 -19.68 -6.81 -2.07
CA MET A 342 -20.61 -7.92 -1.84
C MET A 342 -21.58 -7.61 -0.69
N ILE A 343 -21.12 -7.06 0.44
CA ILE A 343 -22.00 -6.61 1.54
C ILE A 343 -22.99 -5.56 1.04
N LYS A 344 -22.52 -4.57 0.25
CA LYS A 344 -23.39 -3.50 -0.29
C LYS A 344 -24.43 -4.04 -1.30
N LEU A 345 -24.05 -5.01 -2.15
CA LEU A 345 -24.95 -5.67 -3.12
C LEU A 345 -25.79 -6.84 -2.56
N ALA A 346 -25.57 -7.26 -1.31
CA ALA A 346 -26.35 -8.30 -0.65
C ALA A 346 -27.82 -7.91 -0.46
N SER A 347 -28.73 -8.85 -0.74
CA SER A 347 -30.19 -8.71 -0.71
C SER A 347 -30.86 -10.07 -0.46
N ASP A 348 -32.16 -10.08 -0.11
CA ASP A 348 -32.94 -11.31 0.10
C ASP A 348 -32.88 -12.34 -1.04
N ARG A 349 -32.54 -11.91 -2.26
CA ARG A 349 -32.52 -12.76 -3.48
C ARG A 349 -31.18 -13.45 -3.73
N ASN A 350 -30.09 -12.95 -3.17
CA ASN A 350 -28.73 -13.44 -3.44
C ASN A 350 -27.97 -13.85 -2.16
N ILE A 351 -28.51 -13.55 -0.98
CA ILE A 351 -27.85 -13.76 0.31
C ILE A 351 -27.39 -15.20 0.56
N ASP A 352 -28.13 -16.23 0.12
CA ASP A 352 -27.70 -17.63 0.29
C ASP A 352 -26.42 -17.96 -0.49
N GLN A 353 -26.22 -17.33 -1.65
CA GLN A 353 -24.97 -17.46 -2.42
C GLN A 353 -23.84 -16.68 -1.74
N VAL A 354 -24.13 -15.47 -1.23
CA VAL A 354 -23.16 -14.63 -0.52
C VAL A 354 -22.70 -15.28 0.80
N LEU A 355 -23.60 -15.92 1.56
CA LEU A 355 -23.25 -16.57 2.82
C LEU A 355 -22.49 -17.89 2.64
N LEU A 356 -22.79 -18.66 1.58
CA LEU A 356 -22.00 -19.83 1.21
C LEU A 356 -20.55 -19.42 0.90
N GLU A 357 -20.40 -18.37 0.10
CA GLU A 357 -19.12 -17.81 -0.32
C GLU A 357 -18.34 -17.19 0.86
N PHE A 358 -18.98 -16.38 1.70
CA PHE A 358 -18.36 -15.82 2.92
C PHE A 358 -17.96 -16.90 3.93
N LYS A 359 -18.68 -18.03 4.00
CA LYS A 359 -18.32 -19.18 4.84
C LYS A 359 -17.03 -19.85 4.34
N GLU A 360 -16.85 -19.95 3.04
CA GLU A 360 -15.60 -20.46 2.44
C GLU A 360 -14.44 -19.49 2.71
N TYR A 361 -14.65 -18.18 2.54
CA TYR A 361 -13.65 -17.16 2.86
C TYR A 361 -13.26 -17.14 4.35
N ALA A 362 -14.20 -17.44 5.26
CA ALA A 362 -13.94 -17.60 6.69
C ALA A 362 -13.12 -18.88 7.03
N THR A 363 -12.71 -19.67 6.03
CA THR A 363 -11.81 -20.82 6.14
C THR A 363 -10.53 -20.70 5.29
N GLU A 364 -10.24 -19.51 4.74
CA GLU A 364 -8.94 -19.22 4.12
C GLU A 364 -7.79 -19.16 5.15
N VAL A 365 -6.55 -19.06 4.64
CA VAL A 365 -5.32 -19.01 5.46
C VAL A 365 -5.01 -17.60 5.98
N ASP A 366 -5.51 -16.55 5.32
CA ASP A 366 -5.24 -15.16 5.66
C ASP A 366 -6.17 -14.69 6.81
N VAL A 367 -5.57 -14.48 7.99
CA VAL A 367 -6.29 -14.17 9.24
C VAL A 367 -7.10 -12.87 9.14
N ASP A 368 -6.56 -11.84 8.48
CA ASP A 368 -7.24 -10.56 8.32
C ASP A 368 -8.43 -10.68 7.38
N PHE A 369 -8.29 -11.38 6.26
CA PHE A 369 -9.40 -11.66 5.34
C PHE A 369 -10.49 -12.51 6.01
N VAL A 370 -10.11 -13.55 6.74
CA VAL A 370 -11.05 -14.41 7.48
C VAL A 370 -11.86 -13.59 8.49
N ARG A 371 -11.21 -12.74 9.30
CA ARG A 371 -11.90 -11.84 10.24
C ARG A 371 -12.87 -10.91 9.52
N LYS A 372 -12.45 -10.30 8.40
CA LYS A 372 -13.34 -9.43 7.62
C LYS A 372 -14.52 -10.22 7.01
N ALA A 373 -14.34 -11.45 6.56
CA ALA A 373 -15.42 -12.32 6.09
C ALA A 373 -16.41 -12.69 7.21
N VAL A 374 -15.93 -12.99 8.42
CA VAL A 374 -16.78 -13.20 9.61
C VAL A 374 -17.56 -11.92 9.95
N ARG A 375 -16.91 -10.75 9.94
CA ARG A 375 -17.60 -9.46 10.10
C ARG A 375 -18.63 -9.21 9.00
N ALA A 376 -18.35 -9.60 7.76
CA ALA A 376 -19.26 -9.45 6.62
C ALA A 376 -20.54 -10.29 6.78
N ILE A 377 -20.45 -11.51 7.32
CA ILE A 377 -21.61 -12.32 7.71
C ILE A 377 -22.44 -11.58 8.78
N GLY A 378 -21.77 -10.98 9.77
CA GLY A 378 -22.39 -10.15 10.80
C GLY A 378 -23.13 -8.92 10.25
N ARG A 379 -22.49 -8.17 9.36
CA ARG A 379 -23.08 -7.00 8.70
C ARG A 379 -24.29 -7.38 7.84
N CYS A 380 -24.22 -8.50 7.11
CA CYS A 380 -25.38 -9.07 6.41
C CYS A 380 -26.55 -9.40 7.36
N ALA A 381 -26.27 -9.94 8.55
CA ALA A 381 -27.29 -10.22 9.56
C ALA A 381 -27.96 -8.94 10.10
N ILE A 382 -27.19 -7.86 10.28
CA ILE A 382 -27.69 -6.56 10.77
C ILE A 382 -28.46 -5.80 9.67
N LYS A 383 -28.02 -5.91 8.41
CA LYS A 383 -28.60 -5.25 7.23
C LYS A 383 -29.90 -5.89 6.74
N LEU A 384 -30.02 -7.22 6.86
CA LEU A 384 -31.14 -8.00 6.29
C LEU A 384 -31.79 -8.86 7.39
N ASP A 385 -32.91 -8.41 7.95
CA ASP A 385 -33.56 -9.09 9.08
C ASP A 385 -33.89 -10.57 8.75
N ARG A 386 -34.29 -10.85 7.49
CA ARG A 386 -34.57 -12.21 6.98
C ARG A 386 -33.33 -13.09 6.78
N ALA A 387 -32.13 -12.53 6.87
CA ALA A 387 -30.87 -13.26 6.78
C ALA A 387 -30.32 -13.65 8.15
N ALA A 388 -30.70 -12.94 9.23
CA ALA A 388 -30.07 -13.05 10.55
C ALA A 388 -29.94 -14.49 11.04
N GLU A 389 -31.02 -15.27 11.07
CA GLU A 389 -31.03 -16.68 11.48
C GLU A 389 -30.06 -17.57 10.67
N ARG A 390 -29.93 -17.33 9.36
CA ARG A 390 -29.00 -18.05 8.48
C ARG A 390 -27.55 -17.62 8.73
N CYS A 391 -27.29 -16.31 8.87
CA CYS A 391 -25.97 -15.80 9.24
C CYS A 391 -25.50 -16.37 10.58
N ILE A 392 -26.38 -16.39 11.58
CA ILE A 392 -26.14 -16.93 12.91
C ILE A 392 -25.86 -18.45 12.86
N SER A 393 -26.59 -19.20 12.03
CA SER A 393 -26.34 -20.63 11.82
C SER A 393 -24.94 -20.88 11.23
N VAL A 394 -24.50 -20.05 10.27
CA VAL A 394 -23.13 -20.11 9.73
C VAL A 394 -22.08 -19.74 10.79
N LEU A 395 -22.31 -18.71 11.60
CA LEU A 395 -21.39 -18.32 12.69
C LEU A 395 -21.26 -19.43 13.75
N LEU A 396 -22.35 -20.11 14.11
CA LEU A 396 -22.34 -21.30 14.97
C LEU A 396 -21.53 -22.46 14.37
N GLU A 397 -21.62 -22.67 13.06
CA GLU A 397 -20.83 -23.69 12.37
C GLU A 397 -19.34 -23.35 12.36
N LEU A 398 -18.99 -22.08 12.13
CA LEU A 398 -17.62 -21.57 12.18
C LEU A 398 -17.01 -21.69 13.59
N ILE A 399 -17.76 -21.35 14.64
CA ILE A 399 -17.33 -21.53 16.04
C ILE A 399 -17.02 -23.01 16.34
N LYS A 400 -17.82 -23.95 15.80
CA LYS A 400 -17.61 -25.40 15.98
C LYS A 400 -16.36 -25.94 15.29
N ILE A 401 -15.71 -25.19 14.39
CA ILE A 401 -14.39 -25.54 13.83
C ILE A 401 -13.28 -25.31 14.87
N LYS A 402 -13.53 -24.51 15.91
CA LYS A 402 -12.59 -24.19 17.01
C LYS A 402 -11.28 -23.54 16.56
N VAL A 403 -11.30 -22.79 15.45
CA VAL A 403 -10.18 -21.92 15.05
C VAL A 403 -10.27 -20.62 15.85
N ASN A 404 -9.26 -20.33 16.69
CA ASN A 404 -9.40 -19.31 17.74
C ASN A 404 -9.83 -17.91 17.22
N TYR A 405 -9.08 -17.33 16.28
CA TYR A 405 -9.40 -16.00 15.73
C TYR A 405 -10.76 -15.93 15.01
N VAL A 406 -11.28 -17.07 14.52
CA VAL A 406 -12.64 -17.16 13.94
C VAL A 406 -13.70 -17.14 15.04
N VAL A 407 -13.51 -17.91 16.10
CA VAL A 407 -14.39 -17.94 17.28
C VAL A 407 -14.49 -16.54 17.89
N GLN A 408 -13.37 -15.86 18.04
CA GLN A 408 -13.28 -14.52 18.64
C GLN A 408 -14.00 -13.46 17.82
N GLU A 409 -13.72 -13.33 16.51
CA GLU A 409 -14.47 -12.37 15.67
C GLU A 409 -15.97 -12.75 15.59
N ALA A 410 -16.32 -14.04 15.60
CA ALA A 410 -17.71 -14.46 15.62
C ALA A 410 -18.44 -14.05 16.91
N ILE A 411 -17.78 -14.07 18.08
CA ILE A 411 -18.34 -13.56 19.34
C ILE A 411 -18.55 -12.04 19.28
N ILE A 412 -17.57 -11.30 18.74
CA ILE A 412 -17.66 -9.85 18.55
C ILE A 412 -18.86 -9.50 17.65
N VAL A 413 -19.05 -10.27 16.57
CA VAL A 413 -20.19 -10.17 15.65
C VAL A 413 -21.51 -10.54 16.32
N ILE A 414 -21.58 -11.65 17.06
CA ILE A 414 -22.82 -12.13 17.70
C ILE A 414 -23.30 -11.14 18.78
N LYS A 415 -22.38 -10.48 19.52
CA LYS A 415 -22.71 -9.32 20.38
C LYS A 415 -23.46 -8.24 19.60
N ASP A 416 -22.95 -7.84 18.42
CA ASP A 416 -23.62 -6.81 17.61
C ASP A 416 -24.97 -7.30 17.04
N ILE A 417 -25.07 -8.57 16.65
CA ILE A 417 -26.35 -9.19 16.27
C ILE A 417 -27.35 -9.20 17.45
N PHE A 418 -26.91 -9.48 18.68
CA PHE A 418 -27.76 -9.44 19.88
C PHE A 418 -28.18 -8.00 20.25
N ARG A 419 -27.39 -6.98 19.88
CA ARG A 419 -27.77 -5.55 19.98
C ARG A 419 -28.76 -5.12 18.90
N ARG A 420 -28.89 -5.90 17.82
CA ARG A 420 -29.88 -5.71 16.75
C ARG A 420 -31.18 -6.47 17.03
N TYR A 421 -31.09 -7.72 17.51
CA TYR A 421 -32.21 -8.63 17.78
C TYR A 421 -32.13 -9.17 19.23
N PRO A 422 -32.39 -8.33 20.24
CA PRO A 422 -32.32 -8.74 21.65
C PRO A 422 -33.31 -9.87 21.95
N ASN A 423 -32.96 -10.73 22.91
CA ASN A 423 -33.80 -11.84 23.42
C ASN A 423 -34.32 -12.82 22.35
N THR A 424 -33.76 -12.80 21.13
CA THR A 424 -34.25 -13.59 19.99
C THR A 424 -33.47 -14.91 19.81
N TYR A 425 -32.18 -14.90 20.14
CA TYR A 425 -31.23 -15.98 19.84
C TYR A 425 -30.51 -16.50 21.11
N GLU A 426 -31.17 -16.42 22.27
CA GLU A 426 -30.60 -16.73 23.60
C GLU A 426 -30.02 -18.16 23.70
N SER A 427 -30.56 -19.13 22.96
CA SER A 427 -30.13 -20.55 22.97
C SER A 427 -28.67 -20.78 22.57
N ILE A 428 -28.02 -19.77 22.00
CA ILE A 428 -26.63 -19.81 21.52
C ILE A 428 -25.62 -19.54 22.65
N ILE A 429 -26.06 -18.83 23.71
CA ILE A 429 -25.18 -18.34 24.77
C ILE A 429 -24.39 -19.46 25.43
N ALA A 430 -24.99 -20.64 25.65
CA ALA A 430 -24.28 -21.80 26.19
C ALA A 430 -23.07 -22.22 25.34
N THR A 431 -23.22 -22.27 24.01
CA THR A 431 -22.12 -22.60 23.07
C THR A 431 -21.05 -21.51 23.01
N LEU A 432 -21.39 -20.25 23.32
CA LEU A 432 -20.42 -19.18 23.46
C LEU A 432 -19.63 -19.34 24.77
N CYS A 433 -20.29 -19.63 25.89
CA CYS A 433 -19.63 -19.90 27.18
C CYS A 433 -18.71 -21.13 27.11
N GLU A 434 -19.06 -22.18 26.37
CA GLU A 434 -18.17 -23.33 26.07
C GLU A 434 -16.85 -22.96 25.34
N SER A 435 -16.73 -21.71 24.88
CA SER A 435 -15.56 -21.19 24.15
C SER A 435 -14.80 -20.10 24.91
N LEU A 436 -15.08 -19.90 26.21
CA LEU A 436 -14.43 -18.88 27.05
C LEU A 436 -12.90 -19.05 27.14
N ASP A 437 -12.43 -20.29 27.30
CA ASP A 437 -11.02 -20.63 27.49
C ASP A 437 -10.11 -20.26 26.31
N THR A 438 -10.66 -19.90 25.14
CA THR A 438 -9.88 -19.52 23.95
C THR A 438 -9.71 -18.01 23.78
N LEU A 439 -10.39 -17.16 24.57
CA LEU A 439 -10.42 -15.71 24.33
C LEU A 439 -9.15 -15.00 24.80
N ASP A 440 -8.25 -14.67 23.89
CA ASP A 440 -7.05 -13.85 24.16
C ASP A 440 -7.24 -12.36 23.78
N GLU A 441 -8.10 -12.02 22.82
CA GLU A 441 -8.26 -10.64 22.34
C GLU A 441 -9.16 -9.74 23.19
N PRO A 442 -8.78 -8.47 23.41
CA PRO A 442 -9.56 -7.53 24.22
C PRO A 442 -10.98 -7.26 23.73
N GLU A 443 -11.21 -7.11 22.41
CA GLU A 443 -12.57 -6.88 21.90
C GLU A 443 -13.43 -8.15 22.02
N ALA A 444 -12.85 -9.35 21.89
CA ALA A 444 -13.55 -10.61 22.04
C ALA A 444 -13.92 -10.89 23.50
N LYS A 445 -12.96 -10.77 24.43
CA LYS A 445 -13.21 -10.81 25.89
C LYS A 445 -14.31 -9.81 26.28
N ALA A 446 -14.15 -8.54 25.94
CA ALA A 446 -15.14 -7.50 26.25
C ALA A 446 -16.52 -7.80 25.63
N SER A 447 -16.57 -8.36 24.42
CA SER A 447 -17.82 -8.77 23.78
C SER A 447 -18.51 -9.92 24.51
N MET A 448 -17.75 -10.91 24.99
CA MET A 448 -18.29 -12.00 25.81
C MET A 448 -18.78 -11.52 27.17
N ILE A 449 -17.99 -10.70 27.87
CA ILE A 449 -18.32 -10.09 29.16
C ILE A 449 -19.57 -9.22 29.04
N TRP A 450 -19.77 -8.54 27.91
CA TRP A 450 -21.02 -7.85 27.58
C TRP A 450 -22.20 -8.84 27.49
N ILE A 451 -22.06 -9.98 26.78
CA ILE A 451 -23.12 -10.99 26.68
C ILE A 451 -23.47 -11.53 28.07
N ILE A 452 -22.48 -11.87 28.90
CA ILE A 452 -22.72 -12.40 30.25
C ILE A 452 -23.46 -11.37 31.13
N GLY A 453 -23.03 -10.11 31.14
CA GLY A 453 -23.71 -9.04 31.89
C GLY A 453 -25.10 -8.66 31.34
N GLU A 454 -25.33 -8.80 30.04
CA GLU A 454 -26.64 -8.51 29.42
C GLU A 454 -27.64 -9.65 29.68
N TYR A 455 -27.20 -10.91 29.63
CA TYR A 455 -28.06 -12.10 29.80
C TYR A 455 -27.87 -12.82 31.15
N ALA A 456 -27.37 -12.13 32.18
CA ALA A 456 -27.11 -12.65 33.53
C ALA A 456 -28.33 -13.31 34.24
N GLU A 457 -29.56 -12.98 33.84
CA GLU A 457 -30.79 -13.63 34.33
C GLU A 457 -31.06 -15.00 33.69
N ARG A 458 -30.43 -15.30 32.54
CA ARG A 458 -30.57 -16.55 31.78
C ARG A 458 -29.39 -17.49 31.95
N ILE A 459 -28.21 -16.94 32.22
CA ILE A 459 -27.00 -17.69 32.51
C ILE A 459 -27.00 -17.97 34.01
N ASP A 460 -27.15 -19.23 34.41
CA ASP A 460 -27.24 -19.58 35.83
C ASP A 460 -25.97 -19.21 36.58
N ASN A 461 -24.81 -19.68 36.09
CA ASN A 461 -23.47 -19.44 36.65
C ASN A 461 -22.79 -18.14 36.16
N ALA A 462 -23.57 -17.07 35.95
CA ALA A 462 -23.05 -15.78 35.47
C ALA A 462 -22.08 -15.10 36.45
N ASP A 463 -22.13 -15.49 37.72
CA ASP A 463 -21.19 -15.13 38.78
C ASP A 463 -19.85 -15.86 38.57
N GLU A 464 -19.83 -17.20 38.54
CA GLU A 464 -18.61 -18.00 38.31
C GLU A 464 -17.85 -17.54 37.03
N LEU A 465 -18.60 -17.29 35.94
CA LEU A 465 -18.03 -16.89 34.65
C LEU A 465 -17.56 -15.43 34.58
N LEU A 466 -17.94 -14.56 35.53
CA LEU A 466 -17.37 -13.21 35.66
C LEU A 466 -16.28 -13.14 36.73
N GLU A 467 -16.30 -14.02 37.73
CA GLU A 467 -15.28 -14.07 38.79
C GLU A 467 -13.90 -14.43 38.23
N SER A 468 -13.81 -15.39 37.30
CA SER A 468 -12.56 -15.75 36.62
C SER A 468 -11.90 -14.60 35.84
N PHE A 469 -12.68 -13.68 35.27
CA PHE A 469 -12.16 -12.45 34.65
C PHE A 469 -11.85 -11.34 35.66
N LEU A 470 -12.37 -11.42 36.89
CA LEU A 470 -12.02 -10.48 37.97
C LEU A 470 -10.68 -10.84 38.63
N GLU A 471 -10.27 -12.12 38.61
CA GLU A 471 -8.94 -12.54 39.07
C GLU A 471 -7.81 -11.85 38.29
N SER A 472 -7.93 -11.73 36.95
CA SER A 472 -6.95 -11.05 36.08
C SER A 472 -7.18 -9.54 35.92
N PHE A 473 -8.15 -8.93 36.61
CA PHE A 473 -8.60 -7.55 36.34
C PHE A 473 -7.49 -6.50 36.21
N PRO A 474 -6.43 -6.46 37.05
CA PRO A 474 -5.36 -5.48 36.92
C PRO A 474 -4.46 -5.68 35.69
N GLU A 475 -4.43 -6.90 35.13
CA GLU A 475 -3.63 -7.28 33.96
C GLU A 475 -4.40 -7.10 32.64
N GLU A 476 -5.75 -7.15 32.69
CA GLU A 476 -6.61 -6.89 31.54
C GLU A 476 -6.59 -5.42 31.08
N PRO A 477 -6.70 -5.14 29.76
CA PRO A 477 -6.65 -3.77 29.26
C PRO A 477 -7.93 -2.97 29.58
N PRO A 478 -7.88 -1.62 29.55
CA PRO A 478 -8.99 -0.76 30.00
C PRO A 478 -10.36 -1.02 29.38
N GLN A 479 -10.42 -1.44 28.11
CA GLN A 479 -11.67 -1.82 27.44
C GLN A 479 -12.36 -3.02 28.11
N VAL A 480 -11.58 -4.00 28.55
CA VAL A 480 -12.06 -5.18 29.28
C VAL A 480 -12.43 -4.79 30.71
N GLN A 481 -11.59 -4.03 31.41
CA GLN A 481 -11.86 -3.52 32.76
C GLN A 481 -13.17 -2.71 32.86
N LEU A 482 -13.40 -1.77 31.93
CA LEU A 482 -14.62 -0.96 31.86
C LEU A 482 -15.88 -1.83 31.62
N GLN A 483 -15.73 -2.90 30.83
CA GLN A 483 -16.82 -3.81 30.49
C GLN A 483 -17.07 -4.85 31.61
N LEU A 484 -16.05 -5.28 32.35
CA LEU A 484 -16.18 -6.07 33.59
C LEU A 484 -16.93 -5.27 34.65
N LEU A 485 -16.44 -4.09 35.00
CA LEU A 485 -17.09 -3.18 35.95
C LEU A 485 -18.59 -2.98 35.61
N THR A 486 -18.90 -2.78 34.33
CA THR A 486 -20.30 -2.63 33.86
C THR A 486 -21.09 -3.95 33.91
N ALA A 487 -20.46 -5.10 33.65
CA ALA A 487 -21.12 -6.41 33.71
C ALA A 487 -21.41 -6.86 35.15
N THR A 488 -20.46 -6.68 36.08
CA THR A 488 -20.65 -6.98 37.51
C THR A 488 -21.74 -6.11 38.14
N VAL A 489 -21.80 -4.81 37.78
CA VAL A 489 -22.89 -3.92 38.23
C VAL A 489 -24.25 -4.39 37.70
N LYS A 490 -24.34 -4.82 36.44
CA LYS A 490 -25.57 -5.43 35.89
C LYS A 490 -25.93 -6.75 36.58
N LEU A 491 -24.96 -7.62 36.84
CA LEU A 491 -25.17 -8.90 37.51
C LEU A 491 -25.82 -8.67 38.88
N PHE A 492 -25.30 -7.76 39.69
CA PHE A 492 -25.88 -7.40 40.99
C PHE A 492 -27.29 -6.81 40.89
N LEU A 493 -27.54 -5.89 39.95
CA LEU A 493 -28.86 -5.26 39.76
C LEU A 493 -29.95 -6.25 39.28
N LYS A 494 -29.53 -7.41 38.74
CA LYS A 494 -30.39 -8.51 38.26
C LYS A 494 -30.51 -9.65 39.28
N LYS A 495 -29.38 -10.03 39.89
CA LYS A 495 -29.21 -11.08 40.90
C LYS A 495 -28.51 -10.47 42.15
N PRO A 496 -29.26 -9.84 43.07
CA PRO A 496 -28.70 -9.25 44.29
C PRO A 496 -28.46 -10.34 45.37
N THR A 497 -27.54 -11.26 45.09
CA THR A 497 -27.07 -12.32 45.99
C THR A 497 -25.68 -12.00 46.56
N GLU A 498 -25.25 -12.73 47.60
CA GLU A 498 -24.01 -12.43 48.33
C GLU A 498 -22.74 -12.49 47.45
N GLY A 499 -22.69 -13.37 46.45
CA GLY A 499 -21.58 -13.47 45.49
C GLY A 499 -21.40 -12.18 44.67
N PRO A 500 -22.38 -11.79 43.82
CA PRO A 500 -22.38 -10.51 43.11
C PRO A 500 -22.14 -9.28 43.98
N GLN A 501 -22.60 -9.29 45.25
CA GLN A 501 -22.30 -8.22 46.20
C GLN A 501 -20.83 -8.16 46.64
N GLN A 502 -20.15 -9.31 46.76
CA GLN A 502 -18.70 -9.38 46.99
C GLN A 502 -17.92 -8.99 45.73
N MET A 503 -18.32 -9.50 44.56
CA MET A 503 -17.71 -9.15 43.27
C MET A 503 -17.75 -7.64 42.99
N ILE A 504 -18.85 -6.95 43.35
CA ILE A 504 -18.93 -5.48 43.28
C ILE A 504 -17.87 -4.80 44.16
N GLN A 505 -17.64 -5.28 45.38
CA GLN A 505 -16.65 -4.69 46.27
C GLN A 505 -15.23 -4.88 45.72
N VAL A 506 -14.92 -6.06 45.18
CA VAL A 506 -13.63 -6.36 44.54
C VAL A 506 -13.42 -5.47 43.30
N VAL A 507 -14.36 -5.45 42.35
CA VAL A 507 -14.17 -4.69 41.10
C VAL A 507 -14.13 -3.18 41.34
N LEU A 508 -14.90 -2.65 42.29
CA LEU A 508 -14.83 -1.23 42.67
C LEU A 508 -13.52 -0.88 43.36
N ASN A 509 -12.99 -1.75 44.24
CA ASN A 509 -11.68 -1.55 44.85
C ASN A 509 -10.58 -1.54 43.77
N ASN A 510 -10.54 -2.56 42.91
CA ASN A 510 -9.51 -2.68 41.88
C ASN A 510 -9.57 -1.52 40.86
N ALA A 511 -10.78 -1.09 40.47
CA ALA A 511 -10.98 0.05 39.58
C ALA A 511 -10.66 1.42 40.21
N THR A 512 -10.72 1.57 41.53
CA THR A 512 -10.45 2.86 42.20
C THR A 512 -9.07 2.99 42.82
N VAL A 513 -8.50 1.89 43.33
CA VAL A 513 -7.21 1.85 44.03
C VAL A 513 -6.09 1.36 43.10
N GLU A 514 -6.26 0.16 42.52
CA GLU A 514 -5.19 -0.53 41.78
C GLU A 514 -5.00 -0.02 40.33
N THR A 515 -5.98 0.72 39.78
CA THR A 515 -5.95 1.15 38.37
C THR A 515 -5.78 2.66 38.23
N ASP A 516 -4.80 3.10 37.43
CA ASP A 516 -4.49 4.51 37.18
C ASP A 516 -5.33 5.21 36.10
N ASN A 517 -6.16 4.48 35.36
CA ASN A 517 -7.01 5.06 34.31
C ASN A 517 -8.10 5.97 34.91
N PRO A 518 -8.13 7.29 34.61
CA PRO A 518 -9.09 8.21 35.22
C PRO A 518 -10.55 7.96 34.84
N ASP A 519 -10.83 7.50 33.62
CA ASP A 519 -12.21 7.20 33.17
C ASP A 519 -12.77 5.98 33.91
N LEU A 520 -11.98 4.90 34.03
CA LEU A 520 -12.37 3.73 34.83
C LEU A 520 -12.57 4.10 36.30
N ARG A 521 -11.66 4.89 36.88
CA ARG A 521 -11.70 5.32 38.29
C ARG A 521 -12.92 6.19 38.59
N ASP A 522 -13.24 7.19 37.76
CA ASP A 522 -14.44 8.01 37.97
C ASP A 522 -15.72 7.24 37.66
N ARG A 523 -15.74 6.38 36.64
CA ARG A 523 -16.89 5.50 36.35
C ARG A 523 -17.18 4.52 37.49
N ALA A 524 -16.15 4.02 38.17
CA ALA A 524 -16.30 3.24 39.39
C ALA A 524 -16.87 4.08 40.54
N TYR A 525 -16.42 5.32 40.75
CA TYR A 525 -17.04 6.22 41.71
C TYR A 525 -18.50 6.58 41.36
N ILE A 526 -18.84 6.72 40.09
CA ILE A 526 -20.22 6.95 39.62
C ILE A 526 -21.10 5.74 39.96
N TYR A 527 -20.69 4.51 39.60
CA TYR A 527 -21.44 3.30 39.95
C TYR A 527 -21.55 3.13 41.48
N TRP A 528 -20.47 3.35 42.24
CA TRP A 528 -20.50 3.26 43.70
C TRP A 528 -21.48 4.26 44.33
N ARG A 529 -21.44 5.54 43.91
CA ARG A 529 -22.37 6.58 44.39
C ARG A 529 -23.81 6.27 44.00
N LEU A 530 -24.05 5.82 42.76
CA LEU A 530 -25.37 5.49 42.26
C LEU A 530 -25.99 4.33 43.05
N LEU A 531 -25.27 3.21 43.19
CA LEU A 531 -25.70 2.03 43.95
C LEU A 531 -25.86 2.27 45.46
N SER A 532 -25.08 3.19 46.05
CA SER A 532 -25.19 3.53 47.48
C SER A 532 -26.21 4.62 47.80
N THR A 533 -26.66 5.38 46.79
CA THR A 533 -27.71 6.41 46.95
C THR A 533 -29.10 5.85 46.67
N ASP A 534 -29.27 5.16 45.53
CA ASP A 534 -30.57 4.64 45.09
C ASP A 534 -30.37 3.45 44.12
N PRO A 535 -30.49 2.19 44.60
CA PRO A 535 -30.39 0.99 43.77
C PRO A 535 -31.48 0.85 42.69
N GLU A 536 -32.68 1.42 42.87
CA GLU A 536 -33.74 1.32 41.86
C GLU A 536 -33.52 2.37 40.75
N ALA A 537 -33.11 3.59 41.09
CA ALA A 537 -32.63 4.54 40.08
C ALA A 537 -31.36 4.04 39.35
N ALA A 538 -30.49 3.30 40.05
CA ALA A 538 -29.36 2.60 39.43
C ALA A 538 -29.83 1.57 38.38
N LYS A 539 -30.87 0.81 38.72
CA LYS A 539 -31.50 -0.19 37.85
C LYS A 539 -32.12 0.44 36.61
N ASP A 540 -32.96 1.47 36.78
CA ASP A 540 -33.62 2.20 35.70
C ASP A 540 -32.61 2.81 34.70
N VAL A 541 -31.46 3.31 35.19
CA VAL A 541 -30.41 3.91 34.34
C VAL A 541 -29.52 2.86 33.68
N VAL A 542 -29.08 1.84 34.41
CA VAL A 542 -28.07 0.87 33.91
C VAL A 542 -28.69 -0.26 33.08
N LEU A 543 -29.96 -0.61 33.33
CA LEU A 543 -30.72 -1.62 32.59
C LEU A 543 -31.65 -1.03 31.53
N ALA A 544 -31.58 0.28 31.26
CA ALA A 544 -32.34 0.95 30.22
C ALA A 544 -32.17 0.30 28.84
N GLU A 545 -33.28 0.14 28.11
CA GLU A 545 -33.27 -0.35 26.72
C GLU A 545 -32.47 0.61 25.83
N LYS A 546 -31.51 0.07 25.08
CA LYS A 546 -30.54 0.84 24.29
C LYS A 546 -31.00 0.97 22.85
N PRO A 547 -30.66 2.07 22.14
CA PRO A 547 -30.96 2.21 20.72
C PRO A 547 -30.43 1.02 19.89
N VAL A 548 -31.31 0.49 19.04
CA VAL A 548 -31.02 -0.61 18.11
C VAL A 548 -29.99 -0.16 17.07
N ILE A 549 -29.03 -1.02 16.75
CA ILE A 549 -27.99 -0.70 15.76
C ILE A 549 -28.44 -0.88 14.29
N SER A 550 -27.69 -0.26 13.38
CA SER A 550 -27.83 -0.28 11.93
C SER A 550 -26.47 -0.49 11.26
N ASP A 551 -26.42 -1.05 10.04
CA ASP A 551 -25.17 -1.17 9.28
C ASP A 551 -24.85 0.11 8.49
N ASP A 552 -24.53 1.17 9.24
CA ASP A 552 -24.03 2.42 8.67
C ASP A 552 -22.50 2.41 8.48
N SER A 553 -21.86 1.31 8.85
CA SER A 553 -20.44 1.03 8.63
C SER A 553 -20.04 1.21 7.16
N ASN A 554 -19.07 2.09 6.90
CA ASN A 554 -18.57 2.38 5.55
C ASN A 554 -19.63 2.94 4.57
N GLN A 555 -20.71 3.56 5.08
CA GLN A 555 -21.47 4.56 4.32
C GLN A 555 -20.73 5.91 4.41
N LEU A 556 -20.56 6.59 3.28
CA LEU A 556 -20.02 7.95 3.24
C LEU A 556 -21.16 8.96 3.46
N ASP A 557 -20.87 10.10 4.08
CA ASP A 557 -21.83 11.22 4.11
C ASP A 557 -22.21 11.62 2.68
N SER A 558 -23.45 12.07 2.50
CA SER A 558 -23.99 12.40 1.17
C SER A 558 -23.16 13.48 0.47
N SER A 559 -22.74 14.54 1.19
CA SER A 559 -21.98 15.65 0.61
C SER A 559 -20.57 15.23 0.18
N LEU A 560 -19.90 14.41 0.98
CA LEU A 560 -18.61 13.80 0.63
C LEU A 560 -18.75 12.81 -0.52
N LEU A 561 -19.86 12.06 -0.59
CA LEU A 561 -20.15 11.17 -1.72
C LEU A 561 -20.37 11.97 -3.01
N ASP A 562 -21.09 13.10 -2.99
CA ASP A 562 -21.23 14.00 -4.15
C ASP A 562 -19.88 14.48 -4.67
N GLU A 563 -19.00 14.94 -3.77
CA GLU A 563 -17.65 15.39 -4.12
C GLU A 563 -16.80 14.25 -4.71
N LEU A 564 -16.82 13.07 -4.08
CA LEU A 564 -16.05 11.90 -4.54
C LEU A 564 -16.57 11.31 -5.85
N LEU A 565 -17.87 11.46 -6.17
CA LEU A 565 -18.44 11.10 -7.46
C LEU A 565 -18.01 12.07 -8.57
N ALA A 566 -18.00 13.38 -8.29
CA ALA A 566 -17.42 14.38 -9.20
C ALA A 566 -15.91 14.16 -9.41
N ASN A 567 -15.23 13.55 -8.44
CA ASN A 567 -13.82 13.19 -8.49
C ASN A 567 -13.53 11.73 -8.93
N ILE A 568 -14.49 11.00 -9.53
CA ILE A 568 -14.24 9.68 -10.15
C ILE A 568 -13.05 9.73 -11.12
N ALA A 569 -12.33 8.61 -11.22
CA ALA A 569 -11.08 8.44 -11.97
C ALA A 569 -9.85 9.21 -11.45
N THR A 570 -9.98 9.96 -10.33
CA THR A 570 -8.85 10.66 -9.70
C THR A 570 -8.33 9.92 -8.45
N LEU A 571 -7.20 10.36 -7.90
CA LEU A 571 -6.68 9.84 -6.62
C LEU A 571 -7.66 10.04 -5.46
N SER A 572 -8.49 11.09 -5.48
CA SER A 572 -9.48 11.37 -4.43
C SER A 572 -10.55 10.27 -4.34
N SER A 573 -11.10 9.82 -5.48
CA SER A 573 -12.07 8.72 -5.51
C SER A 573 -11.46 7.35 -5.25
N VAL A 574 -10.14 7.18 -5.42
CA VAL A 574 -9.43 5.95 -5.02
C VAL A 574 -9.17 5.94 -3.51
N TYR A 575 -8.76 7.06 -2.91
CA TYR A 575 -8.51 7.15 -1.46
C TYR A 575 -9.78 7.30 -0.61
N HIS A 576 -10.94 7.58 -1.21
CA HIS A 576 -12.19 7.97 -0.52
C HIS A 576 -11.97 9.17 0.43
N LYS A 577 -11.18 10.16 -0.02
CA LYS A 577 -10.86 11.39 0.72
C LYS A 577 -10.96 12.60 -0.21
N PRO A 578 -11.44 13.76 0.27
CA PRO A 578 -11.46 14.98 -0.53
C PRO A 578 -10.01 15.44 -0.85
N PRO A 579 -9.74 16.13 -1.97
CA PRO A 579 -8.38 16.50 -2.37
C PRO A 579 -7.62 17.29 -1.29
N ASP A 580 -8.29 18.24 -0.63
CA ASP A 580 -7.67 19.09 0.40
C ASP A 580 -7.23 18.30 1.65
N ALA A 581 -7.68 17.05 1.85
CA ALA A 581 -7.22 16.19 2.95
C ALA A 581 -5.87 15.49 2.70
N PHE A 582 -5.29 15.62 1.49
CA PHE A 582 -3.96 15.09 1.16
C PHE A 582 -3.11 16.03 0.27
N VAL A 583 -3.69 17.10 -0.29
CA VAL A 583 -2.96 18.13 -1.02
C VAL A 583 -2.79 19.37 -0.14
N THR A 584 -1.63 19.50 0.52
CA THR A 584 -1.24 20.75 1.17
C THR A 584 -0.96 21.81 0.10
N ARG A 585 -1.98 22.58 -0.28
CA ARG A 585 -1.85 23.78 -1.12
C ARG A 585 -0.97 24.81 -0.42
N THR A 586 0.33 24.75 -0.68
CA THR A 586 1.31 25.79 -0.33
C THR A 586 0.98 27.05 -1.12
N LYS A 587 0.08 27.88 -0.57
CA LYS A 587 -0.09 29.26 -1.01
C LYS A 587 1.29 29.91 -0.93
N THR A 588 1.79 30.37 -2.07
CA THR A 588 2.98 31.22 -2.17
C THR A 588 2.66 32.54 -1.49
N SER A 589 2.90 32.60 -0.18
CA SER A 589 2.89 33.84 0.58
C SER A 589 4.03 34.71 0.05
N THR A 590 3.70 35.63 -0.86
CA THR A 590 4.54 36.78 -1.13
C THR A 590 4.84 37.44 0.21
N PRO A 591 6.12 37.62 0.58
CA PRO A 591 6.47 38.25 1.85
C PRO A 591 6.04 39.71 1.76
N ARG A 592 4.92 40.03 2.42
CA ARG A 592 4.60 41.43 2.71
C ARG A 592 5.69 41.96 3.62
N THR A 593 6.43 42.93 3.12
CA THR A 593 7.20 43.85 3.96
C THR A 593 6.19 44.64 4.78
N GLU A 594 6.02 44.24 6.03
CA GLU A 594 5.42 45.07 7.07
C GLU A 594 6.59 45.67 7.86
N ASP A 595 6.60 47.00 7.99
CA ASP A 595 7.73 47.79 8.48
C ASP A 595 7.96 47.64 10.00
N ASP A 596 9.08 48.17 10.49
CA ASP A 596 9.47 48.16 11.90
C ASP A 596 8.38 48.69 12.85
N ASP A 597 8.09 47.92 13.92
CA ASP A 597 7.99 48.52 15.26
C ASP A 597 8.36 47.51 16.36
N TYR A 598 9.11 47.98 17.36
CA TYR A 598 9.50 47.21 18.56
C TYR A 598 8.83 47.86 19.77
N PRO A 599 8.27 47.08 20.73
CA PRO A 599 8.88 47.16 22.05
C PRO A 599 8.89 45.86 22.87
N ASP A 600 10.11 45.51 23.30
CA ASP A 600 10.54 45.18 24.67
C ASP A 600 9.67 44.28 25.61
N GLY A 601 10.24 43.10 25.91
CA GLY A 601 10.42 42.58 27.28
C GLY A 601 9.23 42.28 28.21
N ASN A 602 8.93 40.99 28.41
CA ASN A 602 9.15 40.36 29.73
C ASN A 602 9.17 38.81 29.71
N GLU A 603 9.74 38.20 30.76
CA GLU A 603 9.75 36.74 30.99
C GLU A 603 8.51 36.26 31.77
N THR A 604 8.18 34.94 31.69
CA THR A 604 8.00 34.02 32.86
C THR A 604 6.92 32.92 32.68
N ARG A 605 7.39 31.67 32.49
CA ARG A 605 6.90 30.37 33.02
C ARG A 605 5.39 30.01 33.22
N TYR A 606 5.08 28.82 32.68
CA TYR A 606 4.34 27.66 33.26
C TYR A 606 2.79 27.58 33.33
N SER A 607 2.36 26.33 33.06
CA SER A 607 1.27 25.54 33.66
C SER A 607 -0.03 25.29 32.86
N GLU A 608 -0.47 24.03 32.95
CA GLU A 608 -1.68 23.42 32.38
C GLU A 608 -2.89 23.60 33.32
N THR A 609 -4.13 23.42 32.85
CA THR A 609 -5.10 22.39 33.34
C THR A 609 -6.56 22.52 32.81
N LEU A 610 -7.16 21.36 32.51
CA LEU A 610 -8.55 20.90 32.80
C LEU A 610 -9.83 21.65 32.29
N SER A 611 -10.41 21.11 31.20
CA SER A 611 -11.76 20.49 31.06
C SER A 611 -13.02 20.94 31.85
N ASN A 612 -14.18 21.04 31.15
CA ASN A 612 -15.57 20.62 31.52
C ASN A 612 -16.64 21.13 30.49
N ALA A 613 -17.89 20.64 30.31
CA ALA A 613 -18.56 19.33 30.53
C ALA A 613 -20.04 19.31 30.02
N ALA A 614 -20.60 18.12 29.68
CA ALA A 614 -22.05 17.73 29.64
C ALA A 614 -23.02 18.38 28.58
N ASN A 615 -24.28 17.91 28.30
CA ASN A 615 -25.13 16.85 28.89
C ASN A 615 -26.34 16.35 28.01
N GLY A 616 -26.77 15.06 28.14
CA GLY A 616 -28.15 14.47 27.92
C GLY A 616 -28.77 14.30 26.49
N GLY A 617 -29.72 13.38 26.20
CA GLY A 617 -30.29 12.20 26.93
C GLY A 617 -31.60 11.58 26.35
N ALA A 618 -31.91 10.30 26.69
CA ALA A 618 -33.20 9.52 26.59
C ALA A 618 -33.67 8.78 25.28
N SER A 619 -34.44 7.68 25.47
CA SER A 619 -34.96 6.66 24.50
C SER A 619 -36.23 5.93 25.09
N PRO A 620 -36.72 4.74 24.63
CA PRO A 620 -36.90 4.12 23.29
C PRO A 620 -38.43 3.95 22.93
N PRO A 621 -39.25 2.85 23.09
CA PRO A 621 -39.08 1.37 23.29
C PRO A 621 -39.97 0.41 22.41
N THR A 622 -39.88 -0.93 22.60
CA THR A 622 -40.88 -2.04 22.34
C THR A 622 -41.34 -2.47 20.92
N SER A 623 -41.72 -3.74 20.61
CA SER A 623 -41.48 -5.10 21.21
C SER A 623 -42.07 -6.30 20.40
N SER A 624 -41.64 -7.55 20.72
CA SER A 624 -42.40 -8.87 20.71
C SER A 624 -42.95 -9.48 19.39
N SER A 625 -43.10 -10.80 19.16
CA SER A 625 -42.72 -12.11 19.80
C SER A 625 -42.95 -13.28 18.74
N SER A 626 -43.13 -14.61 18.94
CA SER A 626 -43.46 -15.52 20.08
C SER A 626 -43.34 -17.05 19.74
N VAL A 627 -43.38 -17.90 20.78
CA VAL A 627 -43.69 -19.37 20.99
C VAL A 627 -44.53 -20.18 19.93
N ALA A 628 -44.62 -21.55 19.86
CA ALA A 628 -44.53 -22.62 20.90
C ALA A 628 -44.51 -24.13 20.44
N TYR A 629 -44.00 -25.03 21.32
CA TYR A 629 -44.42 -26.43 21.70
C TYR A 629 -44.17 -27.76 20.89
N ALA A 630 -43.65 -28.78 21.63
CA ALA A 630 -43.95 -30.26 21.66
C ALA A 630 -43.71 -31.22 20.45
N GLU A 631 -43.51 -32.56 20.61
CA GLU A 631 -42.82 -33.41 21.64
C GLU A 631 -42.68 -34.90 21.15
N ALA A 632 -41.94 -35.75 21.91
CA ALA A 632 -41.99 -37.24 22.01
C ALA A 632 -41.33 -38.21 20.96
N ARG A 633 -40.28 -38.94 21.42
CA ARG A 633 -40.11 -40.44 21.59
C ARG A 633 -40.58 -41.41 20.47
N GLN A 634 -39.94 -42.54 20.10
CA GLN A 634 -38.80 -43.43 20.53
C GLN A 634 -38.23 -44.13 19.23
N THR A 635 -37.12 -44.90 19.12
CA THR A 635 -36.61 -46.11 19.83
C THR A 635 -35.10 -46.38 19.53
N ALA A 636 -34.49 -47.40 20.18
CA ALA A 636 -33.15 -47.99 19.93
C ALA A 636 -33.29 -49.53 19.65
N PRO A 637 -32.25 -50.41 19.50
CA PRO A 637 -30.79 -50.24 19.68
C PRO A 637 -29.80 -51.01 18.71
N ALA A 638 -28.50 -50.64 18.76
CA ALA A 638 -27.23 -51.43 18.71
C ALA A 638 -26.97 -52.56 17.64
N PRO A 639 -25.72 -53.07 17.43
CA PRO A 639 -24.39 -52.74 18.03
C PRO A 639 -23.28 -52.38 17.00
N ALA A 640 -22.01 -52.25 17.46
CA ALA A 640 -20.82 -51.82 16.68
C ALA A 640 -19.99 -52.99 16.06
N PRO A 641 -18.95 -52.71 15.22
CA PRO A 641 -17.60 -52.45 15.75
C PRO A 641 -16.79 -51.35 15.01
N ALA A 642 -15.53 -51.13 15.43
CA ALA A 642 -14.53 -50.18 14.90
C ALA A 642 -13.14 -50.89 14.78
N PRO A 643 -11.99 -50.24 14.43
CA PRO A 643 -11.74 -48.88 13.93
C PRO A 643 -10.86 -48.81 12.64
N ALA A 644 -10.58 -47.60 12.13
CA ALA A 644 -9.53 -47.34 11.13
C ALA A 644 -8.90 -45.93 11.31
N ALA A 645 -7.69 -45.72 10.80
CA ALA A 645 -6.84 -44.54 11.05
C ALA A 645 -7.06 -43.35 10.09
N PRO A 646 -6.67 -42.11 10.45
CA PRO A 646 -6.86 -40.92 9.61
C PRO A 646 -5.91 -40.83 8.40
N ALA A 647 -6.37 -40.13 7.36
CA ALA A 647 -5.62 -39.80 6.14
C ALA A 647 -5.02 -38.36 6.20
N PRO A 648 -3.98 -38.04 5.40
CA PRO A 648 -3.23 -36.79 5.55
C PRO A 648 -3.86 -35.55 4.88
N SER A 649 -3.28 -34.39 5.19
CA SER A 649 -3.63 -33.04 4.72
C SER A 649 -3.42 -32.81 3.21
N PRO A 650 -4.15 -31.85 2.59
CA PRO A 650 -4.04 -31.53 1.16
C PRO A 650 -2.71 -30.83 0.77
N PRO A 651 -2.34 -30.85 -0.53
CA PRO A 651 -1.08 -30.30 -1.03
C PRO A 651 -1.12 -28.79 -1.34
N VAL A 652 0.09 -28.20 -1.45
CA VAL A 652 0.35 -26.80 -1.85
C VAL A 652 0.15 -26.64 -3.37
N PRO A 653 -0.45 -25.53 -3.87
CA PRO A 653 -0.72 -25.35 -5.31
C PRO A 653 0.54 -25.14 -6.17
N ASP A 654 0.42 -25.51 -7.45
CA ASP A 654 1.55 -25.64 -8.37
C ASP A 654 1.95 -24.31 -9.05
N LEU A 655 3.18 -23.87 -8.77
CA LEU A 655 3.72 -22.56 -9.17
C LEU A 655 4.25 -22.50 -10.62
N LEU A 656 4.48 -23.66 -11.25
CA LEU A 656 5.32 -23.77 -12.46
C LEU A 656 4.55 -24.01 -13.77
N GLY A 657 3.22 -23.84 -13.75
CA GLY A 657 2.34 -23.85 -14.93
C GLY A 657 2.34 -22.54 -15.74
N ASP A 658 2.43 -21.39 -15.07
CA ASP A 658 2.24 -20.06 -15.67
C ASP A 658 3.42 -19.55 -16.53
N LEU A 659 4.37 -20.42 -16.89
CA LEU A 659 5.66 -20.03 -17.52
C LEU A 659 5.93 -20.71 -18.88
N ILE A 660 4.87 -21.08 -19.62
CA ILE A 660 4.95 -21.53 -21.02
C ILE A 660 4.34 -20.45 -21.92
N GLY A 661 5.07 -19.34 -22.15
CA GLY A 661 4.49 -18.20 -22.89
C GLY A 661 5.42 -17.05 -23.31
N LEU A 662 6.75 -17.15 -23.17
CA LEU A 662 7.69 -16.10 -23.62
C LEU A 662 8.94 -16.68 -24.29
N ASP A 663 8.92 -16.75 -25.62
CA ASP A 663 10.13 -16.93 -26.44
C ASP A 663 10.99 -15.66 -26.41
N ASN A 664 12.27 -15.79 -26.04
CA ASN A 664 13.28 -14.79 -26.40
C ASN A 664 14.71 -15.35 -26.39
N ASN A 665 15.23 -15.67 -27.59
CA ASN A 665 16.62 -16.09 -27.75
C ASN A 665 17.58 -14.89 -27.62
N GLN A 666 18.31 -14.80 -26.52
CA GLN A 666 19.57 -14.05 -26.46
C GLN A 666 20.69 -14.93 -25.92
N ILE A 667 21.66 -15.21 -26.80
CA ILE A 667 22.84 -16.01 -26.49
C ILE A 667 23.84 -15.12 -25.74
N VAL A 668 24.13 -15.47 -24.48
CA VAL A 668 25.28 -14.96 -23.72
C VAL A 668 26.38 -16.02 -23.80
N PRO A 669 27.68 -15.67 -23.99
CA PRO A 669 28.74 -16.66 -24.10
C PRO A 669 28.88 -17.52 -22.84
N ALA A 670 29.01 -18.83 -23.03
CA ALA A 670 29.28 -19.76 -21.95
C ALA A 670 30.80 -19.84 -21.71
N ASP A 671 31.24 -19.52 -20.49
CA ASP A 671 32.54 -19.96 -19.97
C ASP A 671 32.58 -19.87 -18.43
N GLN A 672 32.51 -21.03 -17.76
CA GLN A 672 33.17 -21.39 -16.49
C GLN A 672 32.47 -22.62 -15.86
N HIS A 673 33.12 -23.79 -15.94
CA HIS A 673 32.73 -24.97 -15.17
C HIS A 673 33.33 -24.90 -13.76
N ALA A 674 32.50 -24.82 -12.73
CA ALA A 674 32.95 -24.88 -11.34
C ALA A 674 33.34 -26.31 -10.92
N SER A 675 34.49 -26.45 -10.26
CA SER A 675 34.95 -27.71 -9.68
C SER A 675 34.11 -28.15 -8.47
N SER A 676 34.04 -29.46 -8.21
CA SER A 676 33.24 -30.04 -7.12
C SER A 676 33.69 -29.68 -5.69
N SER A 677 34.87 -29.07 -5.51
CA SER A 677 35.40 -28.66 -4.21
C SER A 677 34.93 -27.27 -3.78
N GLY A 678 34.12 -27.22 -2.72
CA GLY A 678 33.72 -25.99 -2.02
C GLY A 678 33.23 -26.30 -0.59
N PRO A 679 32.93 -25.29 0.25
CA PRO A 679 32.45 -25.52 1.61
C PRO A 679 31.14 -26.32 1.63
N PRO A 680 30.88 -27.11 2.68
CA PRO A 680 29.65 -27.89 2.82
C PRO A 680 28.44 -26.95 2.89
N LEU A 681 27.40 -27.26 2.12
CA LEU A 681 26.14 -26.53 2.11
C LEU A 681 25.12 -27.24 3.03
N PRO A 682 24.21 -26.50 3.70
CA PRO A 682 23.14 -27.13 4.46
C PRO A 682 22.15 -27.82 3.52
N VAL A 683 21.67 -29.01 3.90
CA VAL A 683 20.66 -29.77 3.16
C VAL A 683 19.30 -29.11 3.36
N LEU A 684 18.66 -28.68 2.28
CA LEU A 684 17.35 -28.01 2.29
C LEU A 684 16.22 -28.93 1.78
N LEU A 685 16.55 -29.81 0.83
CA LEU A 685 15.68 -30.91 0.40
C LEU A 685 16.42 -32.23 0.62
N PRO A 686 16.14 -32.97 1.71
CA PRO A 686 16.66 -34.31 1.94
C PRO A 686 16.21 -35.31 0.86
N ALA A 687 17.06 -36.29 0.54
CA ALA A 687 16.76 -37.33 -0.46
C ALA A 687 15.45 -38.10 -0.18
N SER A 688 15.06 -38.26 1.08
CA SER A 688 13.81 -38.94 1.48
C SER A 688 12.55 -38.18 1.06
N THR A 689 12.59 -36.84 1.08
CA THR A 689 11.48 -35.97 0.64
C THR A 689 11.58 -35.60 -0.83
N GLY A 690 12.79 -35.46 -1.38
CA GLY A 690 13.04 -35.14 -2.79
C GLY A 690 12.91 -36.33 -3.75
N GLN A 691 12.28 -37.43 -3.35
CA GLN A 691 12.14 -38.66 -4.15
C GLN A 691 13.49 -39.21 -4.67
N GLY A 692 14.55 -39.06 -3.87
CA GLY A 692 15.92 -39.44 -4.18
C GLY A 692 16.81 -38.32 -4.75
N LEU A 693 16.25 -37.18 -5.16
CA LEU A 693 17.03 -35.96 -5.33
C LEU A 693 17.33 -35.34 -3.96
N GLN A 694 18.59 -35.01 -3.69
CA GLN A 694 18.98 -34.17 -2.58
C GLN A 694 19.43 -32.80 -3.10
N ILE A 695 18.99 -31.73 -2.42
CA ILE A 695 19.42 -30.35 -2.72
C ILE A 695 19.95 -29.72 -1.43
N SER A 696 21.18 -29.22 -1.51
CA SER A 696 21.81 -28.40 -0.47
C SER A 696 22.12 -27.02 -1.05
N ALA A 697 21.79 -25.93 -0.36
CA ALA A 697 22.00 -24.59 -0.90
C ALA A 697 22.36 -23.54 0.16
N GLN A 698 22.90 -22.41 -0.28
CA GLN A 698 23.11 -21.23 0.56
C GLN A 698 23.25 -19.96 -0.31
N LEU A 699 22.71 -18.83 0.15
CA LEU A 699 23.04 -17.50 -0.38
C LEU A 699 24.46 -17.10 0.02
N ALA A 700 25.27 -16.65 -0.95
CA ALA A 700 26.64 -16.20 -0.76
C ALA A 700 26.91 -14.92 -1.58
N ARG A 701 27.72 -14.01 -1.04
CA ARG A 701 28.21 -12.82 -1.77
C ARG A 701 29.61 -13.08 -2.31
N GLN A 702 29.85 -12.79 -3.59
CA GLN A 702 31.15 -12.90 -4.26
C GLN A 702 31.30 -11.74 -5.25
N ASP A 703 32.46 -11.07 -5.25
CA ASP A 703 32.82 -9.97 -6.16
C ASP A 703 31.72 -8.90 -6.38
N GLY A 704 31.07 -8.49 -5.28
CA GLY A 704 30.00 -7.48 -5.28
C GLY A 704 28.60 -8.00 -5.68
N GLN A 705 28.48 -9.23 -6.15
CA GLN A 705 27.21 -9.86 -6.55
C GLN A 705 26.76 -10.92 -5.53
N ILE A 706 25.45 -11.15 -5.44
CA ILE A 706 24.87 -12.24 -4.65
C ILE A 706 24.61 -13.44 -5.57
N PHE A 707 25.01 -14.62 -5.12
CA PHE A 707 24.79 -15.91 -5.78
C PHE A 707 24.05 -16.85 -4.84
N TYR A 708 23.28 -17.77 -5.41
CA TYR A 708 22.72 -18.91 -4.72
C TYR A 708 23.57 -20.14 -5.08
N SER A 709 24.39 -20.59 -4.13
CA SER A 709 25.24 -21.78 -4.31
C SER A 709 24.39 -23.01 -4.08
N LEU A 710 24.30 -23.88 -5.09
CA LEU A 710 23.46 -25.08 -5.09
C LEU A 710 24.34 -26.31 -5.30
N LEU A 711 24.06 -27.39 -4.56
CA LEU A 711 24.56 -28.73 -4.78
C LEU A 711 23.37 -29.67 -4.95
N PHE A 712 23.32 -30.37 -6.08
CA PHE A 712 22.32 -31.38 -6.40
C PHE A 712 22.98 -32.75 -6.37
N GLU A 713 22.35 -33.74 -5.73
CA GLU A 713 22.87 -35.11 -5.62
C GLU A 713 21.76 -36.12 -5.96
N ASN A 714 22.03 -37.02 -6.92
CA ASN A 714 21.04 -37.97 -7.41
C ASN A 714 21.23 -39.36 -6.78
N ASN A 715 20.34 -39.72 -5.86
CA ASN A 715 20.33 -41.02 -5.19
C ASN A 715 19.36 -42.04 -5.84
N THR A 716 18.85 -41.74 -7.03
CA THR A 716 17.94 -42.64 -7.79
C THR A 716 18.70 -43.48 -8.83
N GLN A 717 17.96 -44.35 -9.52
CA GLN A 717 18.43 -45.11 -10.70
C GLN A 717 18.05 -44.44 -12.03
N ILE A 718 17.55 -43.21 -12.01
CA ILE A 718 17.10 -42.44 -13.18
C ILE A 718 18.06 -41.26 -13.39
N THR A 719 18.32 -40.84 -14.64
CA THR A 719 19.13 -39.64 -14.91
C THR A 719 18.23 -38.40 -14.90
N PHE A 720 18.58 -37.37 -14.14
CA PHE A 720 17.83 -36.12 -14.06
C PHE A 720 18.42 -35.01 -14.93
N ASP A 721 17.59 -34.34 -15.73
CA ASP A 721 18.00 -33.32 -16.70
C ASP A 721 16.95 -32.19 -16.86
N GLY A 722 17.36 -31.04 -17.42
CA GLY A 722 16.48 -29.89 -17.65
C GLY A 722 16.00 -29.19 -16.38
N PHE A 723 16.89 -28.99 -15.42
CA PHE A 723 16.56 -28.31 -14.16
C PHE A 723 16.14 -26.85 -14.36
N MET A 724 15.02 -26.47 -13.74
CA MET A 724 14.53 -25.09 -13.66
C MET A 724 14.27 -24.73 -12.19
N ILE A 725 14.42 -23.44 -11.85
CA ILE A 725 14.24 -22.91 -10.48
C ILE A 725 13.43 -21.62 -10.49
N GLN A 726 12.61 -21.43 -9.46
CA GLN A 726 11.79 -20.25 -9.23
C GLN A 726 11.79 -19.89 -7.74
N PHE A 727 11.70 -18.60 -7.44
CA PHE A 727 11.66 -18.06 -6.07
C PHE A 727 10.35 -17.33 -5.85
N ASN A 728 9.67 -17.60 -4.74
CA ASN A 728 8.48 -16.85 -4.33
C ASN A 728 8.83 -15.40 -3.98
N LYS A 729 7.80 -14.57 -3.87
CA LYS A 729 7.94 -13.18 -3.39
C LYS A 729 8.54 -13.19 -1.98
N ASN A 730 9.54 -12.34 -1.76
CA ASN A 730 10.34 -12.31 -0.53
C ASN A 730 10.81 -10.88 -0.20
N SER A 731 11.24 -10.66 1.04
CA SER A 731 11.51 -9.33 1.63
C SER A 731 12.53 -8.47 0.86
N PHE A 732 13.43 -9.10 0.10
CA PHE A 732 14.51 -8.44 -0.63
C PHE A 732 14.30 -8.43 -2.15
N GLY A 733 13.22 -9.06 -2.62
CA GLY A 733 12.92 -9.24 -4.03
C GLY A 733 13.91 -10.11 -4.78
N LEU A 734 14.53 -11.08 -4.11
CA LEU A 734 15.44 -12.05 -4.73
C LEU A 734 14.74 -12.83 -5.85
N ALA A 735 15.39 -12.88 -7.02
CA ALA A 735 15.02 -13.76 -8.12
C ALA A 735 16.28 -14.24 -8.87
N ALA A 736 16.14 -15.25 -9.72
CA ALA A 736 17.21 -15.74 -10.58
C ALA A 736 17.57 -14.70 -11.66
N ALA A 737 18.85 -14.43 -11.87
CA ALA A 737 19.32 -13.53 -12.94
C ALA A 737 19.26 -14.16 -14.34
N GLY A 738 19.03 -15.48 -14.43
CA GLY A 738 19.04 -16.25 -15.67
C GLY A 738 18.71 -17.73 -15.43
N PRO A 739 18.73 -18.57 -16.48
CA PRO A 739 18.38 -19.99 -16.38
C PRO A 739 19.40 -20.79 -15.56
N LEU A 740 18.89 -21.74 -14.77
CA LEU A 740 19.70 -22.62 -13.92
C LEU A 740 20.58 -23.56 -14.75
N GLN A 741 21.89 -23.41 -14.64
CA GLN A 741 22.86 -24.28 -15.32
C GLN A 741 23.24 -25.46 -14.42
N VAL A 742 22.62 -26.62 -14.66
CA VAL A 742 22.95 -27.91 -14.02
C VAL A 742 23.10 -28.97 -15.11
N PRO A 743 24.24 -29.69 -15.19
CA PRO A 743 24.43 -30.76 -16.16
C PRO A 743 23.56 -31.99 -15.83
N PRO A 744 23.27 -32.87 -16.80
CA PRO A 744 22.52 -34.11 -16.54
C PRO A 744 23.14 -34.97 -15.43
N LEU A 745 22.36 -35.24 -14.38
CA LEU A 745 22.80 -35.98 -13.19
C LEU A 745 22.51 -37.47 -13.35
N ALA A 746 23.53 -38.24 -13.67
CA ALA A 746 23.47 -39.70 -13.67
C ALA A 746 23.20 -40.28 -12.25
N PRO A 747 22.72 -41.53 -12.14
CA PRO A 747 22.60 -42.25 -10.87
C PRO A 747 23.89 -42.21 -10.03
N GLY A 748 23.78 -41.77 -8.78
CA GLY A 748 24.92 -41.63 -7.86
C GLY A 748 25.84 -40.43 -8.12
N ALA A 749 25.53 -39.57 -9.09
CA ALA A 749 26.31 -38.37 -9.39
C ALA A 749 25.79 -37.12 -8.65
N SER A 750 26.68 -36.14 -8.47
CA SER A 750 26.34 -34.81 -7.94
C SER A 750 26.95 -33.69 -8.79
N ALA A 751 26.32 -32.52 -8.76
CA ALA A 751 26.80 -31.32 -9.45
C ALA A 751 26.57 -30.08 -8.58
N ARG A 752 27.59 -29.22 -8.51
CA ARG A 752 27.51 -27.90 -7.85
C ARG A 752 27.37 -26.81 -8.91
N THR A 753 26.56 -25.79 -8.63
CA THR A 753 26.37 -24.63 -9.49
C THR A 753 26.23 -23.34 -8.67
N LEU A 754 26.43 -22.19 -9.33
CA LEU A 754 26.27 -20.85 -8.76
C LEU A 754 25.25 -20.11 -9.61
N LEU A 755 24.04 -19.93 -9.08
CA LEU A 755 23.01 -19.15 -9.75
C LEU A 755 23.18 -17.68 -9.37
N PRO A 756 23.45 -16.76 -10.31
CA PRO A 756 23.53 -15.33 -9.99
C PRO A 756 22.13 -14.82 -9.63
N MET A 757 22.03 -14.00 -8.58
CA MET A 757 20.76 -13.46 -8.08
C MET A 757 20.61 -11.99 -8.45
N VAL A 758 19.38 -11.58 -8.72
CA VAL A 758 18.94 -10.19 -8.84
C VAL A 758 18.09 -9.80 -7.64
N LEU A 759 18.09 -8.51 -7.31
CA LEU A 759 17.39 -7.92 -6.17
C LEU A 759 16.19 -7.09 -6.62
N PHE A 760 15.26 -6.86 -5.69
CA PHE A 760 14.12 -5.96 -5.84
C PHE A 760 13.13 -6.27 -6.97
N GLN A 761 13.13 -7.50 -7.52
CA GLN A 761 12.15 -7.91 -8.53
C GLN A 761 10.91 -8.55 -7.90
N ASN A 762 11.09 -9.62 -7.12
CA ASN A 762 9.98 -10.36 -6.51
C ASN A 762 9.68 -9.92 -5.07
N ILE A 763 9.44 -8.63 -4.83
CA ILE A 763 9.23 -8.13 -3.44
C ILE A 763 7.88 -8.62 -2.88
N SER A 764 7.88 -9.15 -1.66
CA SER A 764 6.66 -9.44 -0.87
C SER A 764 6.17 -8.20 -0.13
N ALA A 765 4.86 -7.98 -0.09
CA ALA A 765 4.24 -7.00 0.81
C ALA A 765 4.09 -7.62 2.22
N GLY A 766 4.38 -6.82 3.26
CA GLY A 766 4.40 -7.26 4.66
C GLY A 766 5.73 -6.90 5.35
N PRO A 767 5.85 -7.15 6.68
CA PRO A 767 7.08 -6.88 7.42
C PRO A 767 8.24 -7.77 6.93
N PRO A 768 9.49 -7.28 7.00
CA PRO A 768 10.65 -7.98 6.47
C PRO A 768 10.98 -9.23 7.30
N ASN A 769 10.90 -10.40 6.66
CA ASN A 769 11.21 -11.71 7.23
C ASN A 769 12.39 -12.39 6.51
N SER A 770 13.00 -13.41 7.12
CA SER A 770 14.11 -14.18 6.56
C SER A 770 13.71 -15.42 5.76
N LEU A 771 12.44 -15.62 5.38
CA LEU A 771 12.01 -16.82 4.64
C LEU A 771 12.25 -16.70 3.13
N LEU A 772 12.91 -17.69 2.53
CA LEU A 772 13.02 -17.86 1.08
C LEU A 772 12.37 -19.17 0.64
N GLN A 773 11.23 -19.12 -0.04
CA GLN A 773 10.61 -20.32 -0.60
C GLN A 773 11.07 -20.53 -2.04
N VAL A 774 11.49 -21.76 -2.35
CA VAL A 774 12.14 -22.13 -3.61
C VAL A 774 11.42 -23.33 -4.22
N ALA A 775 11.13 -23.23 -5.52
CA ALA A 775 10.58 -24.31 -6.32
C ALA A 775 11.62 -24.76 -7.36
N VAL A 776 11.85 -26.06 -7.49
CA VAL A 776 12.71 -26.67 -8.52
C VAL A 776 11.92 -27.74 -9.27
N LYS A 777 12.03 -27.77 -10.60
CA LYS A 777 11.57 -28.90 -11.43
C LYS A 777 12.67 -29.39 -12.35
N ASN A 778 12.48 -30.58 -12.92
CA ASN A 778 13.28 -31.10 -14.04
C ASN A 778 12.34 -31.57 -15.17
N SER A 779 12.87 -32.25 -16.19
CA SER A 779 12.08 -32.70 -17.35
C SER A 779 11.17 -33.93 -17.10
N GLN A 780 11.27 -34.59 -15.95
CA GLN A 780 10.80 -35.97 -15.74
C GLN A 780 10.05 -36.21 -14.40
N GLN A 781 10.04 -35.25 -13.49
CA GLN A 781 9.54 -35.37 -12.11
C GLN A 781 8.59 -34.20 -11.76
N PRO A 782 7.70 -34.37 -10.76
CA PRO A 782 6.92 -33.25 -10.21
C PRO A 782 7.84 -32.20 -9.55
N VAL A 783 7.28 -31.01 -9.31
CA VAL A 783 7.99 -29.90 -8.66
C VAL A 783 8.37 -30.27 -7.22
N TRP A 784 9.62 -29.99 -6.84
CA TRP A 784 10.08 -29.99 -5.46
C TRP A 784 10.04 -28.58 -4.88
N TYR A 785 9.37 -28.44 -3.74
CA TYR A 785 9.30 -27.19 -2.97
C TYR A 785 10.13 -27.33 -1.69
N PHE A 786 10.93 -26.32 -1.36
CA PHE A 786 11.69 -26.25 -0.11
C PHE A 786 11.87 -24.79 0.36
N ASN A 787 12.24 -24.63 1.62
CA ASN A 787 12.49 -23.33 2.23
C ASN A 787 13.98 -23.20 2.59
N ASP A 788 14.55 -22.02 2.35
CA ASP A 788 15.84 -21.57 2.88
C ASP A 788 15.66 -20.32 3.76
N LYS A 789 16.73 -19.89 4.43
CA LYS A 789 16.81 -18.60 5.13
C LYS A 789 17.59 -17.56 4.36
N ILE A 790 17.19 -16.29 4.51
CA ILE A 790 17.85 -15.12 3.94
C ILE A 790 18.73 -14.47 5.03
N PRO A 791 20.06 -14.73 5.07
CA PRO A 791 20.96 -14.03 5.98
C PRO A 791 21.16 -12.57 5.53
N LEU A 792 20.78 -11.60 6.37
CA LEU A 792 20.95 -10.17 6.06
C LEU A 792 22.43 -9.81 5.80
N HIS A 793 23.37 -10.50 6.44
CA HIS A 793 24.80 -10.24 6.23
C HIS A 793 25.29 -10.54 4.80
N ALA A 794 24.62 -11.38 4.02
CA ALA A 794 24.94 -11.58 2.60
C ALA A 794 24.62 -10.35 1.72
N PHE A 795 23.90 -9.38 2.27
CA PHE A 795 23.54 -8.11 1.62
C PHE A 795 24.46 -6.95 2.06
N PHE A 796 25.36 -7.16 3.02
CA PHE A 796 26.30 -6.10 3.42
C PHE A 796 27.27 -5.79 2.28
N THR A 797 27.34 -4.52 1.93
CA THR A 797 28.01 -4.00 0.72
C THR A 797 29.40 -3.46 1.02
N GLU A 798 30.28 -3.47 0.01
CA GLU A 798 31.68 -3.04 0.13
C GLU A 798 31.80 -1.52 0.40
N ASP A 799 30.77 -0.73 0.08
CA ASP A 799 30.70 0.69 0.44
C ASP A 799 30.18 0.94 1.86
N GLY A 800 29.91 -0.11 2.65
CA GLY A 800 29.42 -0.05 4.03
C GLY A 800 30.34 0.65 5.03
N GLY A 801 31.60 0.93 4.65
CA GLY A 801 32.57 1.64 5.48
C GLY A 801 32.23 3.12 5.68
N MET A 802 32.47 3.63 6.89
CA MET A 802 32.26 5.03 7.25
C MET A 802 33.47 5.60 7.99
N GLU A 803 33.72 6.90 7.84
CA GLU A 803 34.66 7.62 8.70
C GLU A 803 34.02 7.95 10.06
N ARG A 804 34.83 8.07 11.11
CA ARG A 804 34.35 8.30 12.49
C ARG A 804 33.53 9.58 12.66
N THR A 805 33.83 10.62 11.89
CA THR A 805 33.04 11.86 11.79
C THR A 805 31.65 11.58 11.21
N SER A 806 31.61 11.01 10.00
CA SER A 806 30.36 10.63 9.32
C SER A 806 29.50 9.64 10.12
N PHE A 807 30.12 8.73 10.88
CA PHE A 807 29.40 7.83 11.79
C PHE A 807 28.69 8.61 12.91
N LEU A 808 29.38 9.56 13.57
CA LEU A 808 28.82 10.38 14.65
C LEU A 808 27.78 11.39 14.14
N GLU A 809 27.95 11.92 12.93
CA GLU A 809 26.97 12.78 12.26
C GLU A 809 25.70 11.98 11.93
N THR A 810 25.84 10.82 11.29
CA THR A 810 24.70 9.95 10.96
C THR A 810 23.99 9.47 12.24
N TRP A 811 24.71 9.08 13.30
CA TRP A 811 24.11 8.65 14.58
C TRP A 811 23.26 9.75 15.22
N ARG A 812 23.70 11.01 15.13
CA ARG A 812 22.96 12.19 15.63
C ARG A 812 21.81 12.63 14.73
N SER A 813 21.84 12.27 13.45
CA SER A 813 20.78 12.60 12.49
C SER A 813 19.56 11.68 12.58
N LEU A 814 19.73 10.48 13.14
CA LEU A 814 18.66 9.51 13.34
C LEU A 814 17.97 9.72 14.69
N PRO A 815 16.62 9.75 14.76
CA PRO A 815 15.89 9.78 16.03
C PRO A 815 16.22 8.61 16.95
N ASP A 816 16.06 8.79 18.27
CA ASP A 816 16.28 7.71 19.24
C ASP A 816 15.23 6.58 19.14
N SER A 817 14.06 6.86 18.55
CA SER A 817 13.06 5.84 18.16
C SER A 817 13.52 4.88 17.06
N ASN A 818 14.64 5.17 16.39
CA ASN A 818 15.28 4.31 15.39
C ASN A 818 16.41 3.44 15.99
N GLU A 819 16.60 3.49 17.31
CA GLU A 819 17.57 2.69 18.04
C GLU A 819 16.90 1.44 18.63
N VAL A 820 17.42 0.25 18.34
CA VAL A 820 16.89 -1.05 18.78
C VAL A 820 18.00 -1.85 19.42
N LEU A 821 17.71 -2.56 20.52
CA LEU A 821 18.68 -3.34 21.29
C LEU A 821 18.25 -4.80 21.46
N GLU A 822 19.19 -5.73 21.35
CA GLU A 822 19.02 -7.15 21.69
C GLU A 822 20.22 -7.66 22.52
N ASP A 823 19.93 -8.52 23.51
CA ASP A 823 20.92 -9.16 24.38
C ASP A 823 21.15 -10.62 23.97
N PHE A 824 22.41 -10.99 23.73
CA PHE A 824 22.84 -12.34 23.41
C PHE A 824 23.56 -13.00 24.61
N PRO A 825 22.84 -13.56 25.60
CA PRO A 825 23.44 -14.12 26.82
C PRO A 825 24.32 -15.37 26.57
N GLY A 826 24.04 -16.12 25.50
CA GLY A 826 24.74 -17.38 25.17
C GLY A 826 26.03 -17.23 24.35
N ILE A 827 26.54 -16.02 24.12
CA ILE A 827 27.71 -15.75 23.27
C ILE A 827 28.90 -15.29 24.11
N VAL A 828 30.08 -15.88 23.88
CA VAL A 828 31.35 -15.56 24.56
C VAL A 828 32.36 -15.08 23.51
N LEU A 829 32.79 -13.82 23.58
CA LEU A 829 33.84 -13.30 22.69
C LEU A 829 35.22 -13.44 23.36
N THR A 830 36.11 -14.19 22.74
CA THR A 830 37.43 -14.57 23.29
C THR A 830 38.55 -13.61 22.92
N SER A 831 38.47 -12.94 21.77
CA SER A 831 39.42 -11.91 21.34
C SER A 831 38.72 -10.78 20.57
N ALA A 832 39.14 -9.56 20.87
CA ALA A 832 38.68 -8.34 20.19
C ALA A 832 39.07 -8.34 18.70
N GLU A 833 40.30 -8.73 18.39
CA GLU A 833 40.88 -8.70 17.04
C GLU A 833 40.20 -9.74 16.15
N ALA A 834 40.09 -10.98 16.63
CA ALA A 834 39.37 -12.05 15.91
C ALA A 834 37.88 -11.74 15.67
N THR A 835 37.25 -10.96 16.55
CA THR A 835 35.87 -10.48 16.34
C THR A 835 35.83 -9.44 15.22
N ILE A 836 36.75 -8.46 15.23
CA ILE A 836 36.84 -7.42 14.20
C ILE A 836 37.11 -8.04 12.82
N ASP A 837 38.08 -8.94 12.71
CA ASP A 837 38.45 -9.59 11.44
C ASP A 837 37.30 -10.42 10.86
N ARG A 838 36.55 -11.14 11.72
CA ARG A 838 35.40 -11.96 11.32
C ARG A 838 34.23 -11.10 10.81
N LEU A 839 33.93 -10.00 11.51
CA LEU A 839 32.86 -9.08 11.09
C LEU A 839 33.27 -8.33 9.80
N ALA A 840 34.55 -7.96 9.66
CA ALA A 840 35.09 -7.37 8.43
C ALA A 840 34.97 -8.33 7.23
N ALA A 841 35.18 -9.63 7.42
CA ALA A 841 34.96 -10.65 6.39
C ALA A 841 33.49 -10.77 5.93
N SER A 842 32.55 -10.12 6.62
CA SER A 842 31.12 -10.01 6.26
C SER A 842 30.72 -8.57 5.89
N ASN A 843 31.65 -7.73 5.43
CA ASN A 843 31.42 -6.31 5.08
C ASN A 843 30.82 -5.47 6.24
N MET A 844 31.20 -5.77 7.49
CA MET A 844 30.95 -4.90 8.65
C MET A 844 32.24 -4.21 9.09
N PHE A 845 32.28 -2.89 8.99
CA PHE A 845 33.51 -2.10 9.08
C PHE A 845 33.69 -1.49 10.46
N PHE A 846 34.85 -1.72 11.08
CA PHE A 846 35.17 -1.21 12.43
C PHE A 846 35.47 0.30 12.43
N ILE A 847 34.80 1.03 13.33
CA ILE A 847 34.87 2.50 13.44
C ILE A 847 35.68 2.95 14.65
N ALA A 848 35.46 2.34 15.81
CA ALA A 848 36.09 2.68 17.07
C ALA A 848 35.92 1.58 18.12
N LYS A 849 36.86 1.49 19.06
CA LYS A 849 36.68 0.80 20.33
C LYS A 849 36.73 1.83 21.45
N ARG A 850 35.82 1.71 22.42
CA ARG A 850 35.86 2.39 23.71
C ARG A 850 35.90 1.34 24.82
N LYS A 851 36.32 1.74 26.02
CA LYS A 851 36.25 0.92 27.21
C LYS A 851 35.48 1.67 28.29
N HIS A 852 34.41 1.07 28.79
CA HIS A 852 33.54 1.66 29.81
C HIS A 852 33.57 0.76 31.05
N ALA A 853 34.31 1.18 32.08
CA ALA A 853 34.65 0.36 33.23
C ALA A 853 35.24 -1.02 32.81
N ASN A 854 34.53 -2.12 33.07
CA ASN A 854 34.94 -3.48 32.71
C ASN A 854 34.37 -3.99 31.36
N GLN A 855 33.54 -3.19 30.68
CA GLN A 855 33.00 -3.53 29.36
C GLN A 855 33.83 -2.88 28.25
N ASP A 856 34.07 -3.64 27.19
CA ASP A 856 34.59 -3.15 25.92
C ASP A 856 33.41 -2.89 24.97
N VAL A 857 33.41 -1.71 24.35
CA VAL A 857 32.34 -1.21 23.47
C VAL A 857 32.93 -1.00 22.08
N PHE A 858 32.36 -1.66 21.08
CA PHE A 858 32.85 -1.65 19.70
C PHE A 858 31.81 -1.04 18.77
N TYR A 859 32.23 -0.09 17.94
CA TYR A 859 31.39 0.57 16.94
C TYR A 859 31.70 0.03 15.55
N PHE A 860 30.67 -0.37 14.81
CA PHE A 860 30.76 -0.84 13.43
C PHE A 860 29.75 -0.11 12.53
N SER A 861 30.05 -0.01 11.23
CA SER A 861 29.09 0.37 10.19
C SER A 861 28.91 -0.76 9.17
N ALA A 862 27.68 -0.90 8.68
CA ALA A 862 27.37 -1.69 7.49
C ALA A 862 26.34 -0.95 6.63
N LYS A 863 26.17 -1.36 5.38
CA LYS A 863 25.09 -0.89 4.50
C LYS A 863 24.51 -2.04 3.69
N ILE A 864 23.21 -2.00 3.44
CA ILE A 864 22.53 -2.86 2.46
C ILE A 864 22.26 -2.10 1.15
N PRO A 865 21.93 -2.79 0.03
CA PRO A 865 21.70 -2.14 -1.25
C PRO A 865 20.56 -1.12 -1.19
N ARG A 866 20.64 -0.09 -2.04
CA ARG A 866 19.98 1.24 -1.87
C ARG A 866 20.64 2.14 -0.81
N GLY A 867 21.76 1.73 -0.20
CA GLY A 867 22.62 2.59 0.62
C GLY A 867 22.11 2.82 2.05
N ILE A 868 21.19 1.98 2.54
CA ILE A 868 20.61 2.11 3.89
C ILE A 868 21.67 1.69 4.92
N PRO A 869 22.08 2.59 5.84
CA PRO A 869 23.12 2.30 6.83
C PRO A 869 22.56 1.55 8.05
N PHE A 870 23.42 0.72 8.62
CA PHE A 870 23.30 0.17 9.96
C PHE A 870 24.48 0.70 10.78
N LEU A 871 24.19 1.53 11.78
CA LEU A 871 25.16 1.97 12.78
C LEU A 871 25.04 1.04 13.98
N ILE A 872 26.14 0.47 14.45
CA ILE A 872 26.12 -0.71 15.32
C ILE A 872 27.03 -0.48 16.52
N GLU A 873 26.53 -0.73 17.74
CA GLU A 873 27.30 -0.81 18.97
C GLU A 873 27.24 -2.23 19.55
N LEU A 874 28.39 -2.88 19.72
CA LEU A 874 28.52 -4.15 20.44
C LEU A 874 29.21 -3.91 21.79
N THR A 875 28.50 -4.18 22.88
CA THR A 875 28.99 -4.02 24.26
C THR A 875 29.16 -5.39 24.91
N VAL A 876 30.37 -5.72 25.35
CA VAL A 876 30.77 -7.07 25.79
C VAL A 876 31.80 -7.03 26.93
N ILE A 877 31.87 -8.09 27.73
CA ILE A 877 33.00 -8.36 28.63
C ILE A 877 33.78 -9.54 28.04
N ILE A 878 34.97 -9.29 27.48
CA ILE A 878 35.78 -10.33 26.81
C ILE A 878 36.07 -11.49 27.77
N GLY A 879 35.86 -12.72 27.29
CA GLY A 879 36.02 -13.96 28.05
C GLY A 879 34.80 -14.38 28.89
N ASN A 880 33.76 -13.54 29.01
CA ASN A 880 32.52 -13.88 29.71
C ASN A 880 31.35 -14.07 28.71
N PRO A 881 30.29 -14.83 29.11
CA PRO A 881 29.05 -14.91 28.35
C PRO A 881 28.25 -13.61 28.45
N GLY A 882 27.72 -13.14 27.31
CA GLY A 882 26.88 -11.95 27.21
C GLY A 882 27.45 -10.90 26.26
N VAL A 883 26.81 -10.72 25.11
CA VAL A 883 27.02 -9.59 24.20
C VAL A 883 25.73 -8.80 24.09
N LYS A 884 25.77 -7.48 24.34
CA LYS A 884 24.67 -6.56 24.04
C LYS A 884 24.89 -5.96 22.65
N CYS A 885 23.85 -5.91 21.82
CA CYS A 885 23.91 -5.34 20.49
C CYS A 885 22.85 -4.23 20.36
N ALA A 886 23.29 -3.00 20.13
CA ALA A 886 22.41 -1.90 19.75
C ALA A 886 22.64 -1.54 18.28
N ILE A 887 21.56 -1.24 17.55
CA ILE A 887 21.65 -0.68 16.20
C ILE A 887 20.81 0.56 16.04
N LYS A 888 21.26 1.48 15.19
CA LYS A 888 20.51 2.65 14.74
C LYS A 888 20.48 2.67 13.20
N THR A 889 19.28 2.71 12.62
CA THR A 889 19.09 2.61 11.17
C THR A 889 17.82 3.35 10.71
N PRO A 890 17.74 3.91 9.49
CA PRO A 890 16.52 4.55 8.98
C PRO A 890 15.29 3.63 8.93
N ASN A 891 15.46 2.30 8.88
CA ASN A 891 14.37 1.34 8.87
C ASN A 891 14.49 0.32 10.04
N PRO A 892 13.91 0.62 11.23
CA PRO A 892 14.04 -0.24 12.40
C PRO A 892 13.34 -1.59 12.26
N GLU A 893 12.40 -1.76 11.32
CA GLU A 893 11.76 -3.06 11.02
C GLU A 893 12.77 -4.14 10.60
N MET A 894 13.93 -3.73 10.08
CA MET A 894 15.01 -4.64 9.69
C MET A 894 15.78 -5.24 10.89
N ALA A 895 15.54 -4.76 12.12
CA ALA A 895 16.33 -5.13 13.29
C ALA A 895 16.35 -6.64 13.60
N PRO A 896 15.23 -7.40 13.57
CA PRO A 896 15.26 -8.84 13.86
C PRO A 896 16.13 -9.62 12.88
N LEU A 897 16.15 -9.24 11.59
CA LEU A 897 16.97 -9.88 10.56
C LEU A 897 18.47 -9.57 10.73
N PHE A 898 18.75 -8.37 11.24
CA PHE A 898 20.10 -7.97 11.63
C PHE A 898 20.57 -8.78 12.85
N PHE A 899 19.76 -8.89 13.91
CA PHE A 899 20.12 -9.63 15.11
C PHE A 899 20.26 -11.14 14.85
N GLU A 900 19.40 -11.78 14.03
CA GLU A 900 19.60 -13.17 13.57
C GLU A 900 20.97 -13.34 12.87
N SER A 901 21.35 -12.37 12.04
CA SER A 901 22.63 -12.38 11.33
C SER A 901 23.83 -12.19 12.27
N ILE A 902 23.78 -11.24 13.21
CA ILE A 902 24.84 -11.03 14.20
C ILE A 902 24.97 -12.23 15.13
N GLN A 903 23.85 -12.80 15.58
CA GLN A 903 23.87 -13.98 16.42
C GLN A 903 24.53 -15.17 15.71
N THR A 904 24.38 -15.29 14.38
CA THR A 904 25.09 -16.28 13.57
C THR A 904 26.59 -15.98 13.49
N LEU A 905 26.97 -14.75 13.13
CA LEU A 905 28.38 -14.35 12.96
C LEU A 905 29.19 -14.41 14.27
N LEU A 906 28.56 -14.13 15.41
CA LEU A 906 29.22 -14.17 16.72
C LEU A 906 29.21 -15.57 17.39
N LYS A 907 28.41 -16.53 16.90
CA LYS A 907 28.40 -17.93 17.37
C LYS A 907 29.43 -18.85 16.69
N ALA A 908 29.96 -18.44 15.54
CA ALA A 908 31.02 -19.14 14.80
C ALA A 908 32.42 -19.00 15.46
#